data_AF-A0A200QS87-F1
#
_entry.id   AF-A0A200QS87-F1
#
_cell.length_a   1.000
_cell.length_b   1.000
_cell.length_c   1.000
_cell.angle_alpha   90.00
_cell.angle_beta   90.00
_cell.angle_gamma   90.00
#
_symmetry.space_group_name_H-M   'P 1'
#
loop_
_entity.id
_entity.type
_entity.pdbx_description
1 polymer ?
#
loop_
_entity_poly.entity_id
_entity_poly.type
_entity_poly.pdbx_seq_one_letter_code
_entity_poly.pdbx_strand_id
1 'polypeptide(L)'
;MVLHKFGDKLYSGLVTTMTMHLKEISKLIEAAQGGLFLEELNRKWTDHNKALQMIRDILMYMDRTFIPSTHKTPVHELGLNLWRDNIIHSSKIQTRLLNTLLELVQRERTGEVINRGLMRNIIKMLMDLGSSVYQEDFEKPFLEVSANFYSVESQQFIECCDCGDYLKKAERRLNEEMERVSHYLDTRTETKITNVVEKEMIANHMQRLVHMENSGLVNMLVDDKYEDLGRMYSLFRRVPDGLSTIRDVMTSHIRETGKQLVTDPERLRDPVDFVQRLLDEKDKHDKIISLAFNNDKTFQNALNSSFEYFINLNPRSPEFISLFVDDKLRKGLKGVSEEDVEIVLDKVMMLFRYLQEKDVFEKYYKQHLAKRLLSGKSVSDDAERSLIVKLKTECGYQFTSKLEGMFTDMKTSQDTMQGFYASQAAEAGDSPTLAVQVLTTGSWPTQPSTTCNLPAEIMGVCEKFRAYYLGTHTGRRLSWQTNMGSADLKATFGKGQKHELNVSTYQMCILMLFNNADRLSYKEIEQATEIPTSDLKRCLQSLACVKGKNVLRKEPMSKDIGEEDVFFFNDRFTSKFYKVKIGTVVAQKESEPEKQETRQRVEEDRKPQIEAAIVRIMKSRRVLEHNNIVAEVTKQLQSRFLPNPVVIKKRIESLIEREFLERDKVDRKLYRYLA
;
A
#
# COMPACT_ATOMS: atom_id res chain seq x y z
N MET A 1 -31.33 -69.70 39.20
CA MET A 1 -30.85 -70.41 37.97
C MET A 1 -29.37 -70.19 37.69
N VAL A 2 -28.87 -68.95 37.67
CA VAL A 2 -27.44 -68.66 37.44
C VAL A 2 -26.52 -69.31 38.49
N LEU A 3 -26.88 -69.22 39.79
CA LEU A 3 -26.19 -69.89 40.91
C LEU A 3 -26.13 -71.42 40.81
N HIS A 4 -26.98 -72.04 39.98
CA HIS A 4 -27.11 -73.50 39.87
C HIS A 4 -26.67 -74.03 38.50
N LYS A 5 -25.72 -73.36 37.84
CA LYS A 5 -25.17 -73.76 36.51
C LYS A 5 -26.17 -73.77 35.34
N PHE A 6 -27.34 -73.13 35.47
CA PHE A 6 -28.33 -72.99 34.38
C PHE A 6 -28.29 -71.62 33.67
N GLY A 7 -27.14 -70.92 33.72
CA GLY A 7 -26.98 -69.57 33.16
C GLY A 7 -27.23 -69.52 31.63
N ASP A 8 -26.70 -70.48 30.88
CA ASP A 8 -26.88 -70.55 29.42
C ASP A 8 -28.32 -70.73 28.99
N LYS A 9 -29.07 -71.57 29.71
CA LYS A 9 -30.49 -71.82 29.43
C LYS A 9 -31.32 -70.57 29.69
N LEU A 10 -31.01 -69.83 30.76
CA LEU A 10 -31.68 -68.57 31.08
C LEU A 10 -31.36 -67.48 30.06
N TYR A 11 -30.09 -67.33 29.66
CA TYR A 11 -29.68 -66.35 28.64
C TYR A 11 -30.32 -66.65 27.28
N SER A 12 -30.30 -67.92 26.84
CA SER A 12 -30.91 -68.33 25.57
C SER A 12 -32.43 -68.18 25.58
N GLY A 13 -33.06 -68.47 26.72
CA GLY A 13 -34.50 -68.24 26.94
C GLY A 13 -34.86 -66.75 26.86
N LEU A 14 -34.02 -65.87 27.43
CA LEU A 14 -34.17 -64.43 27.33
C LEU A 14 -34.08 -63.96 25.87
N VAL A 15 -33.02 -64.36 25.14
CA VAL A 15 -32.84 -64.03 23.72
C VAL A 15 -34.07 -64.44 22.91
N THR A 16 -34.54 -65.68 23.10
CA THR A 16 -35.69 -66.21 22.36
C THR A 16 -36.97 -65.42 22.65
N THR A 17 -37.22 -65.14 23.94
CA THR A 17 -38.42 -64.40 24.38
C THR A 17 -38.41 -62.97 23.85
N MET A 18 -37.30 -62.26 23.98
CA MET A 18 -37.14 -60.89 23.48
C MET A 18 -37.26 -60.85 21.94
N THR A 19 -36.66 -61.81 21.24
CA THR A 19 -36.74 -61.88 19.77
C THR A 19 -38.19 -62.09 19.30
N MET A 20 -38.94 -63.00 19.94
CA MET A 20 -40.35 -63.21 19.60
C MET A 20 -41.18 -61.93 19.82
N HIS A 21 -40.99 -61.26 20.95
CA HIS A 21 -41.70 -60.01 21.25
C HIS A 21 -41.34 -58.89 20.28
N LEU A 22 -40.06 -58.73 19.92
CA LEU A 22 -39.61 -57.74 18.95
C LEU A 22 -40.17 -58.00 17.55
N LYS A 23 -40.34 -59.26 17.15
CA LYS A 23 -41.00 -59.59 15.86
C LYS A 23 -42.47 -59.18 15.85
N GLU A 24 -43.18 -59.24 16.98
CA GLU A 24 -44.54 -58.72 17.09
C GLU A 24 -44.57 -57.19 17.03
N ILE A 25 -43.66 -56.52 17.75
CA ILE A 25 -43.49 -55.06 17.69
C ILE A 25 -43.18 -54.60 16.27
N SER A 26 -42.30 -55.31 15.55
CA SER A 26 -41.92 -55.02 14.16
C SER A 26 -43.16 -54.96 13.26
N LYS A 27 -44.08 -55.95 13.36
CA LYS A 27 -45.33 -55.96 12.60
C LYS A 27 -46.23 -54.75 12.90
N LEU A 28 -46.27 -54.29 14.15
CA LEU A 28 -47.06 -53.11 14.52
C LEU A 28 -46.48 -51.83 13.92
N ILE A 29 -45.15 -51.68 13.97
CA ILE A 29 -44.43 -50.54 13.36
C ILE A 29 -44.60 -50.57 11.83
N GLU A 30 -44.51 -51.75 11.20
CA GLU A 30 -44.73 -51.92 9.76
C GLU A 30 -46.14 -51.47 9.33
N ALA A 31 -47.16 -51.74 10.17
CA ALA A 31 -48.55 -51.40 9.87
C ALA A 31 -48.84 -49.89 9.95
N ALA A 32 -48.04 -49.10 10.69
CA ALA A 32 -48.23 -47.67 10.81
C ALA A 32 -47.93 -46.96 9.46
N GLN A 33 -48.82 -46.08 9.01
CA GLN A 33 -48.70 -45.37 7.72
C GLN A 33 -48.37 -43.88 7.89
N GLY A 34 -47.73 -43.30 6.88
CA GLY A 34 -47.42 -41.85 6.84
C GLY A 34 -46.62 -41.34 8.03
N GLY A 35 -46.96 -40.15 8.53
CA GLY A 35 -46.29 -39.49 9.66
C GLY A 35 -46.39 -40.23 11.00
N LEU A 36 -47.38 -41.12 11.16
CA LEU A 36 -47.57 -41.92 12.38
C LEU A 36 -46.48 -42.99 12.54
N PHE A 37 -45.75 -43.34 11.48
CA PHE A 37 -44.70 -44.35 11.51
C PHE A 37 -43.56 -43.99 12.48
N LEU A 38 -43.05 -42.76 12.43
CA LEU A 38 -41.98 -42.32 13.32
C LEU A 38 -42.46 -42.17 14.76
N GLU A 39 -43.70 -41.72 14.96
CA GLU A 39 -44.30 -41.61 16.29
C GLU A 39 -44.44 -42.97 16.96
N GLU A 40 -44.96 -43.96 16.21
CA GLU A 40 -45.12 -45.32 16.72
C GLU A 40 -43.76 -45.99 16.96
N LEU A 41 -42.78 -45.82 16.06
CA LEU A 41 -41.42 -46.29 16.26
C LEU A 41 -40.79 -45.69 17.52
N ASN A 42 -40.90 -44.37 17.71
CA ASN A 42 -40.37 -43.68 18.89
C ASN A 42 -41.05 -44.14 20.19
N ARG A 43 -42.38 -44.34 20.14
CA ARG A 43 -43.15 -44.83 21.29
C ARG A 43 -42.72 -46.24 21.67
N LYS A 44 -42.63 -47.15 20.70
CA LYS A 44 -42.18 -48.54 20.92
C LYS A 44 -40.73 -48.61 21.39
N TRP A 45 -39.85 -47.76 20.89
CA TRP A 45 -38.48 -47.64 21.38
C TRP A 45 -38.43 -47.21 22.85
N THR A 46 -39.23 -46.20 23.20
CA THR A 46 -39.31 -45.69 24.58
C THR A 46 -39.83 -46.77 25.53
N ASP A 47 -40.87 -47.51 25.12
CA ASP A 47 -41.42 -48.63 25.89
C ASP A 47 -40.42 -49.78 26.02
N HIS A 48 -39.71 -50.12 24.93
CA HIS A 48 -38.65 -51.15 24.93
C HIS A 48 -37.52 -50.80 25.88
N ASN A 49 -37.02 -49.56 25.87
CA ASN A 49 -35.96 -49.13 26.78
C ASN A 49 -36.38 -49.17 28.25
N LYS A 50 -37.62 -48.76 28.57
CA LYS A 50 -38.16 -48.89 29.94
C LYS A 50 -38.22 -50.35 30.37
N ALA A 51 -38.74 -51.23 29.51
CA ALA A 51 -38.81 -52.66 29.79
C ALA A 51 -37.41 -53.29 29.93
N LEU A 52 -36.47 -52.92 29.05
CA LEU A 52 -35.09 -53.41 29.06
C LEU A 52 -34.35 -53.03 30.35
N GLN A 53 -34.58 -51.82 30.85
CA GLN A 53 -34.05 -51.38 32.14
C GLN A 53 -34.57 -52.27 33.29
N MET A 54 -35.87 -52.56 33.32
CA MET A 54 -36.46 -53.46 34.32
C MET A 54 -35.92 -54.89 34.20
N ILE A 55 -35.79 -55.41 32.97
CA ILE A 55 -35.24 -56.75 32.70
C ILE A 55 -33.80 -56.84 33.18
N ARG A 56 -32.98 -55.81 32.90
CA ARG A 56 -31.59 -55.73 33.39
C ARG A 56 -31.54 -55.74 34.91
N ASP A 57 -32.40 -54.97 35.58
CA ASP A 57 -32.41 -54.89 37.04
C ASP A 57 -32.86 -56.21 37.69
N ILE A 58 -33.83 -56.91 37.09
CA ILE A 58 -34.25 -58.27 37.50
C ILE A 58 -33.14 -59.29 37.27
N LEU A 59 -32.44 -59.20 36.12
CA LEU A 59 -31.38 -60.12 35.73
C LEU A 59 -29.98 -59.63 36.11
N MET A 60 -29.87 -58.71 37.07
CA MET A 60 -28.60 -58.10 37.48
C MET A 60 -27.53 -59.14 37.86
N TYR A 61 -27.93 -60.26 38.45
CA TYR A 61 -27.00 -61.33 38.80
C TYR A 61 -26.40 -62.03 37.57
N MET A 62 -27.13 -62.09 36.45
CA MET A 62 -26.63 -62.61 35.16
C MET A 62 -25.50 -61.72 34.62
N ASP A 63 -25.70 -60.40 34.61
CA ASP A 63 -24.67 -59.43 34.19
C ASP A 63 -23.45 -59.46 35.12
N ARG A 64 -23.63 -59.62 36.43
CA ARG A 64 -22.53 -59.58 37.40
C ARG A 64 -21.69 -60.86 37.49
N THR A 65 -22.26 -62.03 37.19
CA THR A 65 -21.59 -63.32 37.48
C THR A 65 -21.45 -64.25 36.28
N PHE A 66 -22.46 -64.31 35.41
CA PHE A 66 -22.48 -65.26 34.31
C PHE A 66 -21.84 -64.69 33.04
N ILE A 67 -22.12 -63.43 32.73
CA ILE A 67 -21.57 -62.77 31.54
C ILE A 67 -20.05 -62.61 31.59
N PRO A 68 -19.42 -62.18 32.71
CA PRO A 68 -17.96 -62.05 32.77
C PRO A 68 -17.22 -63.39 32.60
N SER A 69 -17.83 -64.49 33.04
CA SER A 69 -17.24 -65.83 32.95
C SER A 69 -17.43 -66.49 31.58
N THR A 70 -18.39 -66.01 30.78
CA THR A 70 -18.73 -66.60 29.47
C THR A 70 -18.47 -65.66 28.28
N HIS A 71 -18.00 -64.43 28.54
CA HIS A 71 -17.77 -63.38 27.53
C HIS A 71 -18.99 -63.10 26.64
N LYS A 72 -20.21 -63.29 27.16
CA LYS A 72 -21.46 -62.99 26.44
C LYS A 72 -21.82 -61.51 26.51
N THR A 73 -22.70 -61.06 25.61
CA THR A 73 -23.16 -59.66 25.60
C THR A 73 -24.03 -59.36 26.82
N PRO A 74 -23.79 -58.25 27.56
CA PRO A 74 -24.63 -57.80 28.66
C PRO A 74 -26.11 -57.69 28.30
N VAL A 75 -27.01 -57.89 29.26
CA VAL A 75 -28.47 -57.95 29.01
C VAL A 75 -28.99 -56.67 28.34
N HIS A 76 -28.52 -55.51 28.77
CA HIS A 76 -28.90 -54.23 28.16
C HIS A 76 -28.42 -54.13 26.71
N GLU A 77 -27.13 -54.39 26.46
CA GLU A 77 -26.55 -54.32 25.12
C GLU A 77 -27.14 -55.38 24.18
N LEU A 78 -27.48 -56.57 24.69
CA LEU A 78 -28.22 -57.59 23.97
C LEU A 78 -29.59 -57.06 23.52
N GLY A 79 -30.32 -56.36 24.40
CA GLY A 79 -31.61 -55.76 24.04
C GLY A 79 -31.52 -54.69 22.95
N LEU A 80 -30.42 -53.93 22.91
CA LEU A 80 -30.14 -52.96 21.84
C LEU A 80 -29.79 -53.67 20.53
N ASN A 81 -28.91 -54.68 20.57
CA ASN A 81 -28.55 -55.48 19.41
C ASN A 81 -29.76 -56.19 18.80
N LEU A 82 -30.63 -56.78 19.63
CA LEU A 82 -31.85 -57.42 19.16
C LEU A 82 -32.82 -56.41 18.54
N TRP A 83 -32.93 -55.19 19.08
CA TRP A 83 -33.73 -54.12 18.48
C TRP A 83 -33.18 -53.71 17.10
N ARG A 84 -31.86 -53.51 17.01
CA ARG A 84 -31.19 -53.22 15.74
C ARG A 84 -31.52 -54.29 14.70
N ASP A 85 -31.26 -55.56 15.03
CA ASP A 85 -31.32 -56.66 14.06
C ASP A 85 -32.77 -57.02 13.66
N ASN A 86 -33.76 -56.88 14.55
CA ASN A 86 -35.14 -57.30 14.28
C ASN A 86 -36.10 -56.14 13.91
N ILE A 87 -35.79 -54.90 14.30
CA ILE A 87 -36.62 -53.73 14.00
C ILE A 87 -35.94 -52.87 12.93
N ILE A 88 -34.78 -52.29 13.22
CA ILE A 88 -34.15 -51.29 12.34
C ILE A 88 -33.64 -51.92 11.04
N HIS A 89 -33.01 -53.09 11.11
CA HIS A 89 -32.54 -53.87 9.96
C HIS A 89 -33.60 -54.78 9.35
N SER A 90 -34.88 -54.64 9.77
CA SER A 90 -35.98 -55.26 9.03
C SER A 90 -36.07 -54.65 7.64
N SER A 91 -36.10 -55.50 6.60
CA SER A 91 -36.16 -55.10 5.19
C SER A 91 -37.23 -54.07 4.85
N LYS A 92 -38.36 -54.05 5.58
CA LYS A 92 -39.46 -53.09 5.36
C LYS A 92 -39.30 -51.78 6.13
N ILE A 93 -38.56 -51.79 7.24
CA ILE A 93 -38.40 -50.63 8.14
C ILE A 93 -37.14 -49.86 7.75
N GLN A 94 -36.02 -50.53 7.47
CA GLN A 94 -34.72 -49.89 7.24
C GLN A 94 -34.78 -48.80 6.17
N THR A 95 -35.17 -49.17 4.94
CA THR A 95 -35.25 -48.25 3.80
C THR A 95 -36.31 -47.18 4.02
N ARG A 96 -37.45 -47.55 4.60
CA ARG A 96 -38.54 -46.61 4.88
C ARG A 96 -38.13 -45.56 5.91
N LEU A 97 -37.47 -45.98 6.99
CA LEU A 97 -36.93 -45.11 8.03
C LEU A 97 -35.94 -44.13 7.42
N LEU A 98 -34.93 -44.63 6.72
CA LEU A 98 -33.93 -43.80 6.06
C LEU A 98 -34.59 -42.74 5.16
N ASN A 99 -35.45 -43.16 4.22
CA ASN A 99 -36.12 -42.24 3.30
C ASN A 99 -36.97 -41.20 4.02
N THR A 100 -37.70 -41.59 5.07
CA THR A 100 -38.54 -40.66 5.85
C THR A 100 -37.69 -39.61 6.56
N LEU A 101 -36.55 -40.01 7.16
CA LEU A 101 -35.65 -39.06 7.83
C LEU A 101 -35.02 -38.10 6.84
N LEU A 102 -34.57 -38.58 5.68
CA LEU A 102 -34.00 -37.75 4.62
C LEU A 102 -35.04 -36.78 4.02
N GLU A 103 -36.28 -37.24 3.84
CA GLU A 103 -37.39 -36.41 3.36
C GLU A 103 -37.72 -35.29 4.35
N LEU A 104 -37.73 -35.57 5.65
CA LEU A 104 -37.93 -34.54 6.68
C LEU A 104 -36.83 -33.48 6.66
N VAL A 105 -35.56 -33.88 6.51
CA VAL A 105 -34.44 -32.94 6.33
C VAL A 105 -34.65 -32.08 5.08
N GLN A 106 -35.04 -32.69 3.97
CA GLN A 106 -35.27 -31.99 2.70
C GLN A 106 -36.42 -30.96 2.80
N ARG A 107 -37.51 -31.33 3.46
CA ARG A 107 -38.66 -30.45 3.74
C ARG A 107 -38.24 -29.29 4.64
N GLU A 108 -37.43 -29.53 5.66
CA GLU A 108 -36.88 -28.46 6.50
C GLU A 108 -35.98 -27.50 5.70
N ARG A 109 -35.11 -28.01 4.81
CA ARG A 109 -34.27 -27.17 3.93
C ARG A 109 -35.06 -26.29 2.97
N THR A 110 -36.27 -26.70 2.60
CA THR A 110 -37.19 -25.95 1.75
C THR A 110 -38.13 -25.03 2.52
N GLY A 111 -37.98 -24.96 3.85
CA GLY A 111 -38.69 -24.03 4.74
C GLY A 111 -39.93 -24.59 5.42
N GLU A 112 -40.21 -25.89 5.27
CA GLU A 112 -41.31 -26.54 5.99
C GLU A 112 -40.95 -26.79 7.46
N VAL A 113 -41.95 -26.64 8.34
CA VAL A 113 -41.80 -26.93 9.77
C VAL A 113 -41.90 -28.44 10.00
N ILE A 114 -40.84 -29.02 10.58
CA ILE A 114 -40.81 -30.42 11.00
C ILE A 114 -40.86 -30.56 12.52
N ASN A 115 -41.26 -31.74 13.01
CA ASN A 115 -41.17 -32.06 14.43
C ASN A 115 -39.72 -32.39 14.83
N ARG A 116 -38.92 -31.34 15.12
CA ARG A 116 -37.52 -31.47 15.56
C ARG A 116 -37.34 -32.33 16.82
N GLY A 117 -38.36 -32.40 17.69
CA GLY A 117 -38.33 -33.24 18.90
C GLY A 117 -38.40 -34.73 18.57
N LEU A 118 -39.31 -35.11 17.68
CA LEU A 118 -39.40 -36.49 17.19
C LEU A 118 -38.13 -36.88 16.42
N MET A 119 -37.64 -35.99 15.56
CA MET A 119 -36.40 -36.21 14.80
C MET A 119 -35.22 -36.49 15.74
N ARG A 120 -35.04 -35.67 16.77
CA ARG A 120 -34.01 -35.84 17.80
C ARG A 120 -34.11 -37.17 18.52
N ASN A 121 -35.32 -37.61 18.89
CA ASN A 121 -35.49 -38.88 19.59
C ASN A 121 -35.14 -40.07 18.70
N ILE A 122 -35.53 -40.03 17.42
CA ILE A 122 -35.20 -41.07 16.46
C ILE A 122 -33.70 -41.11 16.16
N ILE A 123 -33.04 -39.97 15.93
CA ILE A 123 -31.58 -39.94 15.75
C ILE A 123 -30.86 -40.41 17.01
N LYS A 124 -31.34 -40.02 18.19
CA LYS A 124 -30.80 -40.52 19.46
C LYS A 124 -30.90 -42.04 19.56
N MET A 125 -32.02 -42.63 19.16
CA MET A 125 -32.15 -44.08 19.06
C MET A 125 -31.08 -44.66 18.11
N LEU A 126 -30.88 -44.10 16.91
CA LEU A 126 -29.86 -44.59 15.99
C LEU A 126 -28.44 -44.51 16.58
N MET A 127 -28.14 -43.45 17.33
CA MET A 127 -26.88 -43.29 18.06
C MET A 127 -26.72 -44.32 19.19
N ASP A 128 -27.77 -44.56 19.97
CA ASP A 128 -27.79 -45.52 21.07
C ASP A 128 -27.61 -46.97 20.57
N LEU A 129 -28.00 -47.27 19.32
CA LEU A 129 -27.81 -48.57 18.66
C LEU A 129 -26.39 -48.77 18.06
N GLY A 130 -25.53 -47.75 18.14
CA GLY A 130 -24.12 -47.81 17.77
C GLY A 130 -23.77 -47.25 16.39
N SER A 131 -22.46 -47.18 16.12
CA SER A 131 -21.91 -46.56 14.90
C SER A 131 -22.34 -47.25 13.61
N SER A 132 -22.54 -48.56 13.63
CA SER A 132 -23.02 -49.32 12.47
C SER A 132 -24.42 -48.90 12.02
N VAL A 133 -25.21 -48.27 12.89
CA VAL A 133 -26.55 -47.80 12.54
C VAL A 133 -26.51 -46.33 12.19
N TYR A 134 -26.02 -45.49 13.10
CA TYR A 134 -25.99 -44.05 12.84
C TYR A 134 -25.06 -43.67 11.69
N GLN A 135 -23.80 -44.15 11.68
CA GLN A 135 -22.81 -43.70 10.70
C GLN A 135 -23.00 -44.38 9.34
N GLU A 136 -23.22 -45.69 9.33
CA GLU A 136 -23.31 -46.47 8.09
C GLU A 136 -24.71 -46.38 7.46
N ASP A 137 -25.78 -46.62 8.23
CA ASP A 137 -27.13 -46.68 7.66
C ASP A 137 -27.76 -45.30 7.44
N PHE A 138 -27.37 -44.28 8.19
CA PHE A 138 -27.97 -42.93 8.11
C PHE A 138 -27.00 -41.83 7.67
N GLU A 139 -25.89 -41.61 8.38
CA GLU A 139 -25.00 -40.46 8.17
C GLU A 139 -24.38 -40.46 6.77
N LYS A 140 -23.91 -41.62 6.29
CA LYS A 140 -23.36 -41.76 4.92
C LYS A 140 -24.40 -41.37 3.84
N PRO A 141 -25.60 -42.00 3.77
CA PRO A 141 -26.63 -41.57 2.83
C PRO A 141 -27.07 -40.12 3.02
N PHE A 142 -27.15 -39.63 4.27
CA PHE A 142 -27.48 -38.23 4.56
C PHE A 142 -26.47 -37.27 3.93
N LEU A 143 -25.16 -37.54 4.05
CA LEU A 143 -24.12 -36.72 3.44
C LEU A 143 -24.16 -36.78 1.91
N GLU A 144 -24.41 -37.96 1.32
CA GLU A 144 -24.53 -38.14 -0.13
C GLU A 144 -25.72 -37.36 -0.72
N VAL A 145 -26.90 -37.49 -0.11
CA VAL A 145 -28.10 -36.75 -0.54
C VAL A 145 -27.92 -35.24 -0.34
N SER A 146 -27.24 -34.84 0.74
CA SER A 146 -26.93 -33.43 1.00
C SER A 146 -25.97 -32.86 -0.03
N ALA A 147 -24.95 -33.63 -0.45
CA ALA A 147 -24.04 -33.21 -1.51
C ALA A 147 -24.80 -32.97 -2.82
N ASN A 148 -25.68 -33.90 -3.22
CA ASN A 148 -26.50 -33.73 -4.41
C ASN A 148 -27.43 -32.51 -4.32
N PHE A 149 -28.07 -32.31 -3.16
CA PHE A 149 -28.93 -31.14 -2.92
C PHE A 149 -28.16 -29.82 -3.12
N TYR A 150 -27.00 -29.66 -2.49
CA TYR A 150 -26.20 -28.44 -2.59
C TYR A 150 -25.54 -28.28 -3.95
N SER A 151 -25.21 -29.37 -4.64
CA SER A 151 -24.70 -29.31 -6.02
C SER A 151 -25.74 -28.71 -6.98
N VAL A 152 -26.99 -29.14 -6.89
CA VAL A 152 -28.10 -28.59 -7.70
C VAL A 152 -28.43 -27.15 -7.30
N GLU A 153 -28.53 -26.87 -6.00
CA GLU A 153 -28.90 -25.54 -5.50
C GLU A 153 -27.83 -24.49 -5.83
N SER A 154 -26.55 -24.83 -5.65
CA SER A 154 -25.43 -23.92 -5.98
C SER A 154 -25.45 -23.54 -7.47
N GLN A 155 -25.65 -24.50 -8.37
CA GLN A 155 -25.74 -24.22 -9.81
C GLN A 155 -26.90 -23.28 -10.13
N GLN A 156 -28.08 -23.50 -9.54
CA GLN A 156 -29.23 -22.62 -9.72
C GLN A 156 -28.95 -21.20 -9.22
N PHE A 157 -28.30 -21.06 -8.06
CA PHE A 157 -27.96 -19.75 -7.53
C PHE A 157 -26.93 -19.02 -8.38
N ILE A 158 -25.94 -19.72 -8.92
CA ILE A 158 -24.95 -19.14 -9.84
C ILE A 158 -25.61 -18.56 -11.10
N GLU A 159 -26.69 -19.17 -11.60
CA GLU A 159 -27.37 -18.72 -12.82
C GLU A 159 -28.34 -17.54 -12.56
N CYS A 160 -28.89 -17.43 -11.35
CA CYS A 160 -29.98 -16.50 -11.04
C CYS A 160 -29.62 -15.36 -10.09
N CYS A 161 -28.46 -15.41 -9.43
CA CYS A 161 -28.08 -14.43 -8.40
C CYS A 161 -26.81 -13.68 -8.81
N ASP A 162 -26.66 -12.47 -8.28
CA ASP A 162 -25.36 -11.83 -8.26
C ASP A 162 -24.44 -12.50 -7.22
N CYS A 163 -23.14 -12.21 -7.28
CA CYS A 163 -22.19 -12.83 -6.37
C CYS A 163 -22.45 -12.48 -4.89
N GLY A 164 -22.90 -11.26 -4.58
CA GLY A 164 -23.16 -10.85 -3.18
C GLY A 164 -24.30 -11.65 -2.55
N ASP A 165 -25.40 -11.79 -3.28
CA ASP A 165 -26.57 -12.56 -2.87
C ASP A 165 -26.30 -14.06 -2.83
N TYR A 166 -25.49 -14.57 -3.76
CA TYR A 166 -25.00 -15.94 -3.70
C TYR A 166 -24.27 -16.20 -2.38
N LEU A 167 -23.31 -15.34 -2.02
CA LEU A 167 -22.53 -15.49 -0.80
C LEU A 167 -23.41 -15.43 0.45
N LYS A 168 -24.42 -14.54 0.49
CA LYS A 168 -25.40 -14.47 1.58
C LYS A 168 -26.18 -15.78 1.72
N LYS A 169 -26.62 -16.37 0.60
CA LYS A 169 -27.33 -17.65 0.61
C LYS A 169 -26.43 -18.80 1.06
N ALA A 170 -25.18 -18.84 0.62
CA ALA A 170 -24.20 -19.84 1.04
C ALA A 170 -23.90 -19.75 2.55
N GLU A 171 -23.67 -18.54 3.07
CA GLU A 171 -23.51 -18.28 4.50
C GLU A 171 -24.74 -18.74 5.30
N ARG A 172 -25.94 -18.42 4.82
CA ARG A 172 -27.19 -18.86 5.45
C ARG A 172 -27.29 -20.39 5.50
N ARG A 173 -27.01 -21.09 4.40
CA ARG A 173 -27.05 -22.56 4.33
C ARG A 173 -26.06 -23.22 5.30
N LEU A 174 -24.85 -22.67 5.44
CA LEU A 174 -23.88 -23.14 6.44
C LEU A 174 -24.44 -23.03 7.87
N ASN A 175 -25.01 -21.86 8.21
CA ASN A 175 -25.59 -21.64 9.54
C ASN A 175 -26.79 -22.55 9.80
N GLU A 176 -27.66 -22.76 8.81
CA GLU A 176 -28.79 -23.67 8.91
C GLU A 176 -28.35 -25.13 9.16
N GLU A 177 -27.27 -25.61 8.53
CA GLU A 177 -26.72 -26.95 8.80
C GLU A 177 -26.08 -27.07 10.18
N MET A 178 -25.36 -26.05 10.65
CA MET A 178 -24.82 -26.02 12.02
C MET A 178 -25.95 -26.03 13.05
N GLU A 179 -26.99 -25.23 12.82
CA GLU A 179 -28.18 -25.22 13.65
C GLU A 179 -28.85 -26.61 13.65
N ARG A 180 -29.01 -27.23 12.48
CA ARG A 180 -29.59 -28.57 12.35
C ARG A 180 -28.85 -29.62 13.16
N VAL A 181 -27.52 -29.59 13.09
CA VAL A 181 -26.68 -30.52 13.85
C VAL A 181 -26.91 -30.34 15.34
N SER A 182 -26.85 -29.10 15.83
CA SER A 182 -27.09 -28.80 17.25
C SER A 182 -28.48 -29.22 17.76
N HIS A 183 -29.49 -29.26 16.89
CA HIS A 183 -30.86 -29.60 17.27
C HIS A 183 -31.12 -31.10 17.35
N TYR A 184 -30.61 -31.90 16.40
CA TYR A 184 -30.98 -33.31 16.32
C TYR A 184 -29.97 -34.28 15.71
N LEU A 185 -28.78 -33.86 15.27
CA LEU A 185 -27.74 -34.79 14.77
C LEU A 185 -26.63 -35.00 15.80
N ASP A 186 -25.75 -35.98 15.54
CA ASP A 186 -24.52 -36.17 16.31
C ASP A 186 -23.53 -35.02 16.05
N THR A 187 -22.85 -34.56 17.08
CA THR A 187 -21.86 -33.46 16.97
C THR A 187 -20.69 -33.80 16.05
N ARG A 188 -20.36 -35.09 15.87
CA ARG A 188 -19.32 -35.55 14.93
C ARG A 188 -19.74 -35.40 13.47
N THR A 189 -21.03 -35.24 13.20
CA THR A 189 -21.54 -34.99 11.84
C THR A 189 -21.31 -33.55 11.41
N GLU A 190 -21.16 -32.60 12.35
CA GLU A 190 -21.01 -31.17 12.06
C GLU A 190 -19.89 -30.88 11.07
N THR A 191 -18.70 -31.43 11.32
CA THR A 191 -17.54 -31.23 10.44
C THR A 191 -17.77 -31.85 9.06
N LYS A 192 -18.41 -33.02 8.99
CA LYS A 192 -18.65 -33.72 7.73
C LYS A 192 -19.67 -33.01 6.85
N ILE A 193 -20.80 -32.57 7.41
CA ILE A 193 -21.82 -31.84 6.66
C ILE A 193 -21.34 -30.44 6.27
N THR A 194 -20.60 -29.77 7.16
CA THR A 194 -19.98 -28.48 6.85
C THR A 194 -19.03 -28.60 5.65
N ASN A 195 -18.17 -29.63 5.62
CA ASN A 195 -17.29 -29.89 4.48
C ASN A 195 -18.06 -30.13 3.17
N VAL A 196 -19.23 -30.78 3.23
CA VAL A 196 -20.09 -30.98 2.05
C VAL A 196 -20.61 -29.63 1.53
N VAL A 197 -21.13 -28.78 2.42
CA VAL A 197 -21.61 -27.44 2.03
C VAL A 197 -20.46 -26.58 1.50
N GLU A 198 -19.32 -26.55 2.17
CA GLU A 198 -18.15 -25.80 1.74
C GLU A 198 -17.64 -26.26 0.37
N LYS A 199 -17.62 -27.57 0.11
CA LYS A 199 -17.21 -28.11 -1.18
C LYS A 199 -18.19 -27.71 -2.29
N GLU A 200 -19.48 -28.02 -2.11
CA GLU A 200 -20.48 -27.89 -3.16
C GLU A 200 -20.90 -26.42 -3.40
N MET A 201 -20.98 -25.60 -2.35
CA MET A 201 -21.39 -24.19 -2.46
C MET A 201 -20.22 -23.23 -2.65
N ILE A 202 -19.00 -23.56 -2.23
CA ILE A 202 -17.87 -22.60 -2.25
C ILE A 202 -16.76 -23.11 -3.16
N ALA A 203 -16.13 -24.25 -2.83
CA ALA A 203 -14.92 -24.71 -3.50
C ALA A 203 -15.14 -24.95 -5.01
N ASN A 204 -16.23 -25.62 -5.39
CA ASN A 204 -16.53 -25.95 -6.78
C ASN A 204 -16.78 -24.71 -7.66
N HIS A 205 -17.28 -23.62 -7.07
CA HIS A 205 -17.69 -22.39 -7.79
C HIS A 205 -16.77 -21.20 -7.56
N MET A 206 -15.72 -21.37 -6.75
CA MET A 206 -14.81 -20.33 -6.30
C MET A 206 -14.31 -19.42 -7.43
N GLN A 207 -13.77 -20.01 -8.50
CA GLN A 207 -13.26 -19.26 -9.65
C GLN A 207 -14.38 -18.50 -10.38
N ARG A 208 -15.55 -19.12 -10.53
CA ARG A 208 -16.71 -18.52 -11.20
C ARG A 208 -17.28 -17.35 -10.41
N LEU A 209 -17.28 -17.42 -9.08
CA LEU A 209 -17.74 -16.35 -8.20
C LEU A 209 -16.79 -15.15 -8.22
N VAL A 210 -15.47 -15.39 -8.11
CA VAL A 210 -14.47 -14.32 -8.12
C VAL A 210 -14.47 -13.57 -9.45
N HIS A 211 -14.61 -14.30 -10.56
CA HIS A 211 -14.61 -13.75 -11.92
C HIS A 211 -16.02 -13.50 -12.48
N MET A 212 -17.06 -13.50 -11.64
CA MET A 212 -18.43 -13.31 -12.09
C MET A 212 -18.60 -11.93 -12.75
N GLU A 213 -19.19 -11.92 -13.94
CA GLU A 213 -19.40 -10.67 -14.69
C GLU A 213 -20.29 -9.71 -13.89
N ASN A 214 -19.89 -8.43 -13.82
CA ASN A 214 -20.60 -7.32 -13.19
C ASN A 214 -20.87 -7.43 -11.68
N SER A 215 -20.53 -8.54 -11.03
CA SER A 215 -20.77 -8.71 -9.58
C SER A 215 -19.64 -9.41 -8.82
N GLY A 216 -18.62 -9.94 -9.50
CA GLY A 216 -17.49 -10.61 -8.90
C GLY A 216 -16.58 -9.68 -8.08
N LEU A 217 -15.42 -10.21 -7.66
CA LEU A 217 -14.53 -9.54 -6.71
C LEU A 217 -14.10 -8.13 -7.18
N VAL A 218 -13.77 -7.97 -8.46
CA VAL A 218 -13.32 -6.69 -9.02
C VAL A 218 -14.41 -5.62 -8.88
N ASN A 219 -15.66 -5.95 -9.22
CA ASN A 219 -16.79 -5.02 -9.05
C ASN A 219 -17.01 -4.66 -7.58
N MET A 220 -16.91 -5.64 -6.67
CA MET A 220 -17.02 -5.38 -5.23
C MET A 220 -15.92 -4.43 -4.72
N LEU A 221 -14.69 -4.53 -5.24
CA LEU A 221 -13.58 -3.62 -4.93
C LEU A 221 -13.79 -2.22 -5.49
N VAL A 222 -14.33 -2.11 -6.71
CA VAL A 222 -14.60 -0.82 -7.36
C VAL A 222 -15.72 -0.07 -6.65
N ASP A 223 -16.82 -0.76 -6.34
CA ASP A 223 -18.05 -0.19 -5.76
C ASP A 223 -18.03 -0.09 -4.22
N ASP A 224 -16.89 -0.36 -3.57
CA ASP A 224 -16.73 -0.27 -2.11
C ASP A 224 -17.73 -1.14 -1.31
N LYS A 225 -18.05 -2.35 -1.81
CA LYS A 225 -18.99 -3.30 -1.16
C LYS A 225 -18.35 -4.03 0.03
N TYR A 226 -18.02 -3.31 1.10
CA TYR A 226 -17.27 -3.84 2.26
C TYR A 226 -17.90 -5.08 2.91
N GLU A 227 -19.24 -5.12 3.05
CA GLU A 227 -19.92 -6.26 3.68
C GLU A 227 -19.81 -7.54 2.82
N ASP A 228 -20.01 -7.42 1.51
CA ASP A 228 -19.91 -8.54 0.59
C ASP A 228 -18.46 -9.03 0.45
N LEU A 229 -17.49 -8.11 0.45
CA LEU A 229 -16.05 -8.44 0.53
C LEU A 229 -15.72 -9.20 1.81
N GLY A 230 -16.25 -8.77 2.95
CA GLY A 230 -16.04 -9.43 4.24
C GLY A 230 -16.64 -10.83 4.29
N ARG A 231 -17.81 -11.01 3.67
CA ARG A 231 -18.44 -12.32 3.50
C ARG A 231 -17.65 -13.22 2.56
N MET A 232 -17.20 -12.69 1.42
CA MET A 232 -16.35 -13.43 0.48
C MET A 232 -15.08 -13.92 1.18
N TYR A 233 -14.39 -13.04 1.92
CA TYR A 233 -13.19 -13.39 2.69
C TYR A 233 -13.47 -14.48 3.74
N SER A 234 -14.54 -14.34 4.51
CA SER A 234 -14.89 -15.30 5.57
C SER A 234 -15.25 -16.68 5.02
N LEU A 235 -15.98 -16.75 3.91
CA LEU A 235 -16.35 -18.00 3.24
C LEU A 235 -15.14 -18.65 2.56
N PHE A 236 -14.32 -17.88 1.86
CA PHE A 236 -13.19 -18.40 1.11
C PHE A 236 -12.04 -18.85 2.03
N ARG A 237 -11.94 -18.30 3.24
CA ARG A 237 -11.02 -18.78 4.27
C ARG A 237 -11.26 -20.25 4.65
N ARG A 238 -12.48 -20.75 4.46
CA ARG A 238 -12.87 -22.13 4.81
C ARG A 238 -12.38 -23.17 3.80
N VAL A 239 -12.09 -22.77 2.56
CA VAL A 239 -11.68 -23.68 1.50
C VAL A 239 -10.19 -23.56 1.16
N PRO A 240 -9.53 -24.66 0.74
CA PRO A 240 -8.17 -24.59 0.21
C PRO A 240 -8.08 -23.59 -0.94
N ASP A 241 -6.98 -22.85 -0.99
CA ASP A 241 -6.69 -21.84 -2.03
C ASP A 241 -7.70 -20.68 -2.17
N GLY A 242 -8.65 -20.54 -1.25
CA GLY A 242 -9.65 -19.46 -1.31
C GLY A 242 -9.03 -18.08 -1.12
N LEU A 243 -8.26 -17.88 -0.05
CA LEU A 243 -7.61 -16.59 0.21
C LEU A 243 -6.52 -16.25 -0.81
N SER A 244 -5.79 -17.25 -1.33
CA SER A 244 -4.82 -17.02 -2.41
C SER A 244 -5.51 -16.55 -3.68
N THR A 245 -6.64 -17.17 -4.06
CA THR A 245 -7.42 -16.75 -5.23
C THR A 245 -7.89 -15.29 -5.13
N ILE A 246 -8.48 -14.90 -3.98
CA ILE A 246 -8.92 -13.50 -3.76
C ILE A 246 -7.73 -12.54 -3.85
N ARG A 247 -6.62 -12.88 -3.16
CA ARG A 247 -5.43 -12.05 -3.13
C ARG A 247 -4.83 -11.87 -4.52
N ASP A 248 -4.75 -12.93 -5.31
CA ASP A 248 -4.11 -12.90 -6.62
C ASP A 248 -4.93 -12.06 -7.61
N VAL A 249 -6.27 -12.16 -7.57
CA VAL A 249 -7.18 -11.32 -8.37
C VAL A 249 -7.16 -9.86 -7.91
N MET A 250 -7.18 -9.60 -6.61
CA MET A 250 -7.00 -8.23 -6.07
C MET A 250 -5.66 -7.63 -6.50
N THR A 251 -4.57 -8.40 -6.41
CA THR A 251 -3.22 -7.98 -6.83
C THR A 251 -3.20 -7.63 -8.31
N SER A 252 -3.79 -8.48 -9.16
CA SER A 252 -3.88 -8.23 -10.60
C SER A 252 -4.66 -6.96 -10.91
N HIS A 253 -5.81 -6.76 -10.26
CA HIS A 253 -6.62 -5.56 -10.42
C HIS A 253 -5.87 -4.29 -9.99
N ILE A 254 -5.27 -4.29 -8.80
CA ILE A 254 -4.51 -3.14 -8.29
C ILE A 254 -3.33 -2.79 -9.21
N ARG A 255 -2.61 -3.79 -9.72
CA ARG A 255 -1.50 -3.56 -10.64
C ARG A 255 -1.95 -2.95 -11.96
N GLU A 256 -3.08 -3.38 -12.50
CA GLU A 256 -3.62 -2.84 -13.75
C GLU A 256 -4.15 -1.41 -13.55
N THR A 257 -4.97 -1.17 -12.53
CA THR A 257 -5.48 0.16 -12.18
C THR A 257 -4.34 1.13 -11.87
N GLY A 258 -3.35 0.69 -11.09
CA GLY A 258 -2.15 1.47 -10.77
C GLY A 258 -1.29 1.76 -11.99
N LYS A 259 -1.12 0.79 -12.90
CA LYS A 259 -0.41 1.00 -14.16
C LYS A 259 -1.11 2.04 -15.04
N GLN A 260 -2.43 1.99 -15.16
CA GLN A 260 -3.19 3.01 -15.90
C GLN A 260 -3.02 4.39 -15.26
N LEU A 261 -3.07 4.47 -13.93
CA LEU A 261 -2.88 5.72 -13.19
C LEU A 261 -1.50 6.34 -13.43
N VAL A 262 -0.44 5.54 -13.49
CA VAL A 262 0.93 6.04 -13.65
C VAL A 262 1.41 6.22 -15.09
N THR A 263 0.69 5.70 -16.08
CA THR A 263 1.07 5.77 -17.50
C THR A 263 0.18 6.65 -18.36
N ASP A 264 -1.03 7.00 -17.91
CA ASP A 264 -1.98 7.85 -18.64
C ASP A 264 -1.43 9.28 -18.83
N PRO A 265 -1.21 9.74 -20.08
CA PRO A 265 -0.67 11.06 -20.38
C PRO A 265 -1.49 12.23 -19.80
N GLU A 266 -2.81 12.10 -19.69
CA GLU A 266 -3.66 13.15 -19.11
C GLU A 266 -3.40 13.29 -17.61
N ARG A 267 -3.22 12.16 -16.91
CA ARG A 267 -2.93 12.13 -15.46
C ARG A 267 -1.51 12.59 -15.14
N LEU A 268 -0.60 12.58 -16.10
CA LEU A 268 0.78 13.06 -15.97
C LEU A 268 0.94 14.58 -16.12
N ARG A 269 -0.14 15.31 -16.45
CA ARG A 269 -0.10 16.77 -16.65
C ARG A 269 0.10 17.55 -15.35
N ASP A 270 -0.52 17.09 -14.27
CA ASP A 270 -0.44 17.69 -12.95
C ASP A 270 0.21 16.73 -11.94
N PRO A 271 1.47 17.00 -11.54
CA PRO A 271 2.19 16.20 -10.55
C PRO A 271 1.51 16.11 -9.18
N VAL A 272 0.77 17.16 -8.77
CA VAL A 272 0.16 17.20 -7.43
C VAL A 272 -1.08 16.29 -7.41
N ASP A 273 -1.94 16.41 -8.41
CA ASP A 273 -3.11 15.56 -8.62
C ASP A 273 -2.71 14.08 -8.83
N PHE A 274 -1.62 13.83 -9.58
CA PHE A 274 -1.04 12.50 -9.72
C PHE A 274 -0.74 11.83 -8.37
N VAL A 275 -0.01 12.51 -7.49
CA VAL A 275 0.38 11.97 -6.18
C VAL A 275 -0.84 11.86 -5.27
N GLN A 276 -1.78 12.81 -5.34
CA GLN A 276 -3.01 12.74 -4.56
C GLN A 276 -3.82 11.48 -4.91
N ARG A 277 -4.01 11.17 -6.20
CA ARG A 277 -4.70 9.94 -6.62
C ARG A 277 -4.00 8.66 -6.15
N LEU A 278 -2.67 8.64 -6.10
CA LEU A 278 -1.92 7.51 -5.52
C LEU A 278 -2.24 7.31 -4.04
N LEU A 279 -2.32 8.41 -3.28
CA LEU A 279 -2.68 8.36 -1.87
C LEU A 279 -4.13 7.90 -1.68
N ASP A 280 -5.05 8.41 -2.48
CA ASP A 280 -6.48 8.07 -2.41
C ASP A 280 -6.71 6.58 -2.73
N GLU A 281 -6.05 6.04 -3.76
CA GLU A 281 -6.08 4.60 -4.08
C GLU A 281 -5.49 3.73 -2.95
N LYS A 282 -4.43 4.21 -2.29
CA LYS A 282 -3.84 3.50 -1.16
C LYS A 282 -4.79 3.47 0.03
N ASP A 283 -5.36 4.63 0.38
CA ASP A 283 -6.32 4.78 1.47
C ASP A 283 -7.56 3.90 1.24
N LYS A 284 -8.07 3.84 0.00
CA LYS A 284 -9.19 2.97 -0.39
C LYS A 284 -8.89 1.50 -0.09
N HIS A 285 -7.77 0.99 -0.57
CA HIS A 285 -7.43 -0.43 -0.40
C HIS A 285 -7.01 -0.78 1.03
N ASP A 286 -6.36 0.13 1.76
CA ASP A 286 -6.10 -0.05 3.19
C ASP A 286 -7.40 -0.18 3.99
N LYS A 287 -8.39 0.67 3.67
CA LYS A 287 -9.71 0.61 4.30
C LYS A 287 -10.42 -0.72 4.00
N ILE A 288 -10.35 -1.21 2.75
CA ILE A 288 -10.90 -2.53 2.39
C ILE A 288 -10.23 -3.64 3.22
N ILE A 289 -8.89 -3.64 3.31
CA ILE A 289 -8.17 -4.67 4.07
C ILE A 289 -8.51 -4.60 5.56
N SER A 290 -8.61 -3.39 6.11
CA SER A 290 -8.95 -3.18 7.52
C SER A 290 -10.37 -3.61 7.86
N LEU A 291 -11.36 -3.28 7.01
CA LEU A 291 -12.78 -3.50 7.32
C LEU A 291 -13.28 -4.87 6.88
N ALA A 292 -12.85 -5.35 5.70
CA ALA A 292 -13.37 -6.57 5.10
C ALA A 292 -12.45 -7.78 5.29
N PHE A 293 -11.12 -7.59 5.28
CA PHE A 293 -10.16 -8.70 5.30
C PHE A 293 -9.48 -8.90 6.65
N ASN A 294 -10.11 -8.45 7.75
CA ASN A 294 -9.62 -8.60 9.12
C ASN A 294 -8.16 -8.17 9.33
N ASN A 295 -7.71 -7.14 8.58
CA ASN A 295 -6.35 -6.64 8.62
C ASN A 295 -5.27 -7.71 8.30
N ASP A 296 -5.57 -8.62 7.37
CA ASP A 296 -4.66 -9.71 6.97
C ASP A 296 -3.35 -9.17 6.35
N LYS A 297 -2.22 -9.53 6.98
CA LYS A 297 -0.87 -9.11 6.57
C LYS A 297 -0.48 -9.57 5.17
N THR A 298 -0.99 -10.71 4.71
CA THR A 298 -0.69 -11.22 3.36
C THR A 298 -1.31 -10.33 2.28
N PHE A 299 -2.50 -9.78 2.53
CA PHE A 299 -3.15 -8.80 1.65
C PHE A 299 -2.45 -7.43 1.73
N GLN A 300 -2.04 -6.98 2.92
CA GLN A 300 -1.23 -5.76 3.06
C GLN A 300 0.09 -5.85 2.29
N ASN A 301 0.78 -6.99 2.37
CA ASN A 301 2.03 -7.21 1.65
C ASN A 301 1.81 -7.23 0.13
N ALA A 302 0.72 -7.84 -0.34
CA ALA A 302 0.34 -7.83 -1.75
C ALA A 302 0.02 -6.42 -2.27
N LEU A 303 -0.69 -5.61 -1.47
CA LEU A 303 -0.94 -4.20 -1.74
C LEU A 303 0.37 -3.41 -1.84
N ASN A 304 1.23 -3.52 -0.83
CA ASN A 304 2.54 -2.84 -0.79
C ASN A 304 3.42 -3.21 -2.00
N SER A 305 3.50 -4.50 -2.33
CA SER A 305 4.24 -4.99 -3.49
C SER A 305 3.65 -4.50 -4.82
N SER A 306 2.33 -4.33 -4.90
CA SER A 306 1.67 -3.79 -6.09
C SER A 306 1.99 -2.32 -6.29
N PHE A 307 1.95 -1.52 -5.22
CA PHE A 307 2.36 -0.11 -5.25
C PHE A 307 3.83 0.06 -5.62
N GLU A 308 4.72 -0.75 -5.04
CA GLU A 308 6.13 -0.79 -5.43
C GLU A 308 6.31 -1.16 -6.91
N TYR A 309 5.50 -2.08 -7.44
CA TYR A 309 5.56 -2.44 -8.85
C TYR A 309 5.18 -1.28 -9.77
N PHE A 310 3.98 -0.71 -9.64
CA PHE A 310 3.49 0.25 -10.64
C PHE A 310 4.09 1.65 -10.48
N ILE A 311 4.40 2.13 -9.27
CA ILE A 311 5.01 3.46 -9.08
C ILE A 311 6.32 3.59 -9.86
N ASN A 312 7.10 2.50 -9.92
CA ASN A 312 8.38 2.46 -10.62
C ASN A 312 8.26 2.24 -12.14
N LEU A 313 7.05 2.03 -12.68
CA LEU A 313 6.83 2.03 -14.15
C LEU A 313 6.95 3.43 -14.75
N ASN A 314 6.72 4.47 -13.95
CA ASN A 314 6.86 5.86 -14.37
C ASN A 314 8.19 6.45 -13.83
N PRO A 315 9.17 6.77 -14.71
CA PRO A 315 10.45 7.35 -14.30
C PRO A 315 10.32 8.79 -13.76
N ARG A 316 9.13 9.39 -13.80
CA ARG A 316 8.84 10.72 -13.23
C ARG A 316 8.22 10.65 -11.83
N SER A 317 7.89 9.47 -11.30
CA SER A 317 7.34 9.34 -9.95
C SER A 317 8.19 10.03 -8.87
N PRO A 318 9.54 9.91 -8.85
CA PRO A 318 10.37 10.63 -7.87
C PRO A 318 10.26 12.17 -7.98
N GLU A 319 10.23 12.71 -9.22
CA GLU A 319 10.04 14.14 -9.49
C GLU A 319 8.68 14.61 -8.96
N PHE A 320 7.62 13.85 -9.24
CA PHE A 320 6.25 14.21 -8.88
C PHE A 320 6.01 14.19 -7.39
N ILE A 321 6.52 13.19 -6.68
CA ILE A 321 6.45 13.14 -5.21
C ILE A 321 7.21 14.33 -4.61
N SER A 322 8.36 14.71 -5.17
CA SER A 322 9.10 15.90 -4.71
C SER A 322 8.33 17.21 -4.95
N LEU A 323 7.65 17.35 -6.09
CA LEU A 323 6.81 18.51 -6.40
C LEU A 323 5.57 18.58 -5.51
N PHE A 324 4.94 17.44 -5.22
CA PHE A 324 3.81 17.37 -4.28
C PHE A 324 4.24 17.86 -2.89
N VAL A 325 5.39 17.39 -2.39
CA VAL A 325 5.96 17.85 -1.13
C VAL A 325 6.24 19.35 -1.14
N ASP A 326 6.82 19.88 -2.23
CA ASP A 326 7.08 21.32 -2.38
C ASP A 326 5.79 22.15 -2.36
N ASP A 327 4.71 21.67 -3.00
CA ASP A 327 3.41 22.37 -2.98
C ASP A 327 2.79 22.37 -1.57
N LYS A 328 2.78 21.22 -0.90
CA LYS A 328 2.27 21.11 0.48
C LYS A 328 3.04 22.06 1.42
N LEU A 329 4.37 22.05 1.39
CA LEU A 329 5.22 22.87 2.27
C LEU A 329 5.22 24.38 1.92
N ARG A 330 4.77 24.79 0.73
CA ARG A 330 4.64 26.22 0.34
C ARG A 330 3.28 26.83 0.62
N LYS A 331 2.21 26.07 0.38
CA LYS A 331 0.83 26.58 0.41
C LYS A 331 -0.10 25.71 1.22
N GLY A 332 0.05 24.39 1.12
CA GLY A 332 -0.87 23.40 1.69
C GLY A 332 -0.95 23.40 3.21
N LEU A 333 0.04 23.95 3.92
CA LEU A 333 0.08 23.98 5.39
C LEU A 333 -0.49 25.27 6.01
N LYS A 334 -0.99 26.22 5.22
CA LYS A 334 -1.54 27.48 5.78
C LYS A 334 -2.86 27.21 6.50
N GLY A 335 -2.85 27.28 7.83
CA GLY A 335 -4.02 27.09 8.68
C GLY A 335 -4.36 25.62 8.99
N VAL A 336 -3.44 24.70 8.68
CA VAL A 336 -3.54 23.27 9.00
C VAL A 336 -2.87 23.00 10.35
N SER A 337 -3.39 22.05 11.13
CA SER A 337 -2.81 21.68 12.42
C SER A 337 -1.46 20.97 12.25
N GLU A 338 -0.57 21.04 13.24
CA GLU A 338 0.71 20.31 13.20
C GLU A 338 0.52 18.79 13.09
N GLU A 339 -0.54 18.25 13.69
CA GLU A 339 -0.89 16.81 13.61
C GLU A 339 -1.26 16.40 12.17
N ASP A 340 -2.09 17.19 11.49
CA ASP A 340 -2.47 16.94 10.10
C ASP A 340 -1.27 17.03 9.14
N VAL A 341 -0.33 17.94 9.43
CA VAL A 341 0.93 18.04 8.68
C VAL A 341 1.69 16.72 8.76
N GLU A 342 1.83 16.16 9.96
CA GLU A 342 2.58 14.93 10.19
C GLU A 342 1.95 13.73 9.49
N ILE A 343 0.60 13.63 9.50
CA ILE A 343 -0.14 12.61 8.74
C ILE A 343 0.17 12.70 7.25
N VAL A 344 0.20 13.91 6.68
CA VAL A 344 0.55 14.11 5.27
C VAL A 344 2.00 13.70 5.00
N LEU A 345 2.95 14.05 5.87
CA LEU A 345 4.34 13.66 5.74
C LEU A 345 4.52 12.13 5.81
N ASP A 346 3.79 11.44 6.69
CA ASP A 346 3.82 9.97 6.78
C ASP A 346 3.28 9.30 5.52
N LYS A 347 2.18 9.83 4.95
CA LYS A 347 1.64 9.37 3.67
C LYS A 347 2.64 9.55 2.51
N VAL A 348 3.32 10.69 2.46
CA VAL A 348 4.40 10.91 1.47
C VAL A 348 5.55 9.92 1.68
N MET A 349 5.96 9.71 2.93
CA MET A 349 7.05 8.79 3.25
C MET A 349 6.70 7.34 2.90
N MET A 350 5.44 6.95 3.03
CA MET A 350 4.94 5.68 2.54
C MET A 350 5.17 5.52 1.02
N LEU A 351 4.81 6.51 0.20
CA LEU A 351 5.09 6.48 -1.24
C LEU A 351 6.60 6.50 -1.54
N PHE A 352 7.37 7.27 -0.78
CA PHE A 352 8.83 7.33 -0.92
C PHE A 352 9.49 5.96 -0.68
N ARG A 353 9.00 5.15 0.26
CA ARG A 353 9.53 3.80 0.50
C ARG A 353 9.39 2.90 -0.72
N TYR A 354 8.31 3.04 -1.48
CA TYR A 354 8.05 2.29 -2.71
C TYR A 354 8.96 2.71 -3.89
N LEU A 355 9.65 3.84 -3.82
CA LEU A 355 10.56 4.28 -4.88
C LEU A 355 11.83 3.43 -4.92
N GLN A 356 12.21 2.98 -6.11
CA GLN A 356 13.51 2.36 -6.36
C GLN A 356 14.60 3.44 -6.56
N GLU A 357 14.30 4.52 -7.28
CA GLU A 357 15.24 5.62 -7.57
C GLU A 357 15.12 6.78 -6.56
N LYS A 358 15.49 6.53 -5.30
CA LYS A 358 15.39 7.52 -4.21
C LYS A 358 16.39 8.67 -4.37
N ASP A 359 17.51 8.45 -5.06
CA ASP A 359 18.51 9.47 -5.38
C ASP A 359 17.99 10.52 -6.38
N VAL A 360 17.13 10.13 -7.31
CA VAL A 360 16.42 11.06 -8.20
C VAL A 360 15.49 11.96 -7.39
N PHE A 361 14.73 11.38 -6.44
CA PHE A 361 13.92 12.16 -5.50
C PHE A 361 14.79 13.14 -4.70
N GLU A 362 15.92 12.68 -4.14
CA GLU A 362 16.87 13.51 -3.38
C GLU A 362 17.29 14.76 -4.18
N LYS A 363 17.63 14.58 -5.46
CA LYS A 363 18.07 15.66 -6.34
C LYS A 363 17.00 16.74 -6.51
N TYR A 364 15.77 16.35 -6.86
CA TYR A 364 14.66 17.28 -7.03
C TYR A 364 14.27 17.92 -5.69
N TYR A 365 14.19 17.12 -4.62
CA TYR A 365 13.86 17.63 -3.29
C TYR A 365 14.88 18.68 -2.83
N LYS A 366 16.18 18.42 -3.03
CA LYS A 366 17.26 19.37 -2.72
C LYS A 366 17.12 20.67 -3.49
N GLN A 367 16.78 20.63 -4.79
CA GLN A 367 16.53 21.82 -5.60
C GLN A 367 15.33 22.62 -5.10
N HIS A 368 14.23 21.94 -4.76
CA HIS A 368 13.02 22.57 -4.24
C HIS A 368 13.25 23.19 -2.85
N LEU A 369 13.91 22.47 -1.95
CA LEU A 369 14.31 22.96 -0.64
C LEU A 369 15.18 24.21 -0.76
N ALA A 370 16.19 24.19 -1.64
CA ALA A 370 17.06 25.36 -1.86
C ALA A 370 16.25 26.60 -2.28
N LYS A 371 15.31 26.44 -3.23
CA LYS A 371 14.43 27.53 -3.66
C LYS A 371 13.56 28.05 -2.50
N ARG A 372 13.03 27.16 -1.65
CA ARG A 372 12.19 27.56 -0.50
C ARG A 372 12.98 28.32 0.57
N LEU A 373 14.16 27.81 0.94
CA LEU A 373 15.05 28.44 1.92
C LEU A 373 15.54 29.82 1.46
N LEU A 374 16.07 29.93 0.23
CA LEU A 374 16.63 31.19 -0.27
C LEU A 374 15.55 32.25 -0.53
N SER A 375 14.34 31.85 -0.91
CA SER A 375 13.24 32.79 -1.15
C SER A 375 12.43 33.16 0.10
N GLY A 376 12.74 32.56 1.26
CA GLY A 376 12.02 32.78 2.52
C GLY A 376 10.54 32.38 2.43
N LYS A 377 10.20 31.38 1.62
CA LYS A 377 8.82 30.96 1.34
C LYS A 377 8.40 29.69 2.07
N SER A 378 9.23 29.14 2.96
CA SER A 378 8.85 27.99 3.78
C SER A 378 7.74 28.38 4.76
N VAL A 379 6.72 27.53 4.89
CA VAL A 379 5.60 27.77 5.81
C VAL A 379 5.97 27.41 7.26
N SER A 380 6.77 26.35 7.45
CA SER A 380 7.25 25.91 8.77
C SER A 380 8.61 25.25 8.64
N ASP A 381 9.60 25.75 9.39
CA ASP A 381 10.94 25.15 9.48
C ASP A 381 10.89 23.79 10.21
N ASP A 382 9.95 23.61 11.13
CA ASP A 382 9.79 22.37 11.89
C ASP A 382 9.25 21.24 11.01
N ALA A 383 8.31 21.54 10.10
CA ALA A 383 7.82 20.56 9.13
C ALA A 383 8.93 20.10 8.16
N GLU A 384 9.78 21.02 7.71
CA GLU A 384 10.93 20.70 6.85
C GLU A 384 11.95 19.81 7.59
N ARG A 385 12.22 20.11 8.87
CA ARG A 385 13.10 19.30 9.72
C ARG A 385 12.52 17.93 9.99
N SER A 386 11.21 17.83 10.27
CA SER A 386 10.50 16.55 10.46
C SER A 386 10.68 15.65 9.23
N LEU A 387 10.44 16.18 8.03
CA LEU A 387 10.63 15.41 6.80
C LEU A 387 12.08 14.94 6.61
N ILE A 388 13.07 15.80 6.90
CA ILE A 388 14.49 15.40 6.83
C ILE A 388 14.80 14.28 7.83
N VAL A 389 14.24 14.32 9.05
CA VAL A 389 14.41 13.24 10.03
C VAL A 389 13.81 11.94 9.50
N LYS A 390 12.62 11.97 8.91
CA LYS A 390 12.00 10.78 8.29
C LYS A 390 12.85 10.22 7.15
N LEU A 391 13.38 11.07 6.27
CA LEU A 391 14.30 10.67 5.20
C LEU A 391 15.60 10.05 5.74
N LYS A 392 16.12 10.59 6.85
CA LYS A 392 17.31 10.07 7.54
C LYS A 392 17.07 8.68 8.12
N THR A 393 15.90 8.43 8.69
CA THR A 393 15.52 7.11 9.21
C THR A 393 15.47 6.07 8.11
N GLU A 394 14.93 6.40 6.94
CA GLU A 394 14.80 5.46 5.81
C GLU A 394 16.11 5.23 5.05
N CYS A 395 16.89 6.29 4.77
CA CYS A 395 18.05 6.22 3.87
C CYS A 395 19.41 6.41 4.57
N GLY A 396 19.41 6.75 5.86
CA GLY A 396 20.60 7.00 6.65
C GLY A 396 21.18 8.41 6.52
N TYR A 397 22.16 8.72 7.37
CA TYR A 397 22.77 10.04 7.50
C TYR A 397 23.41 10.59 6.21
N GLN A 398 24.04 9.73 5.41
CA GLN A 398 24.73 10.17 4.18
C GLN A 398 23.76 10.75 3.15
N PHE A 399 22.49 10.33 3.16
CA PHE A 399 21.44 10.85 2.30
C PHE A 399 21.02 12.27 2.69
N THR A 400 20.91 12.55 3.99
CA THR A 400 20.40 13.84 4.51
C THR A 400 21.49 14.85 4.83
N SER A 401 22.76 14.45 4.95
CA SER A 401 23.87 15.32 5.37
C SER A 401 23.95 16.65 4.60
N LYS A 402 23.74 16.63 3.27
CA LYS A 402 23.71 17.84 2.44
C LYS A 402 22.50 18.73 2.75
N LEU A 403 21.33 18.14 2.99
CA LEU A 403 20.10 18.87 3.33
C LEU A 403 20.20 19.51 4.73
N GLU A 404 20.75 18.76 5.70
CA GLU A 404 21.05 19.27 7.05
C GLU A 404 22.06 20.42 6.98
N GLY A 405 23.09 20.29 6.14
CA GLY A 405 24.08 21.35 5.88
C GLY A 405 23.45 22.63 5.34
N MET A 406 22.42 22.54 4.49
CA MET A 406 21.69 23.73 3.99
C MET A 406 21.03 24.51 5.14
N PHE A 407 20.42 23.82 6.12
CA PHE A 407 19.84 24.47 7.29
C PHE A 407 20.89 25.12 8.20
N THR A 408 22.03 24.45 8.39
CA THR A 408 23.15 25.01 9.14
C THR A 408 23.67 26.28 8.48
N ASP A 409 23.86 26.26 7.17
CA ASP A 409 24.31 27.42 6.39
C ASP A 409 23.33 28.60 6.54
N MET A 410 22.02 28.37 6.53
CA MET A 410 21.01 29.42 6.76
C MET A 410 21.13 30.06 8.13
N LYS A 411 21.28 29.25 9.19
CA LYS A 411 21.44 29.75 10.56
C LYS A 411 22.75 30.51 10.73
N THR A 412 23.87 29.92 10.31
CA THR A 412 25.19 30.56 10.39
C THR A 412 25.26 31.84 9.56
N SER A 413 24.54 31.91 8.43
CA SER A 413 24.45 33.14 7.63
C SER A 413 23.74 34.27 8.38
N GLN A 414 22.66 33.97 9.12
CA GLN A 414 21.98 34.96 9.95
C GLN A 414 22.91 35.50 11.03
N ASP A 415 23.62 34.61 11.74
CA ASP A 415 24.59 35.00 12.78
C ASP A 415 25.74 35.85 12.19
N THR A 416 26.26 35.45 11.02
CA THR A 416 27.31 36.19 10.29
C THR A 416 26.83 37.58 9.88
N MET A 417 25.58 37.71 9.44
CA MET A 417 24.99 38.97 9.01
C MET A 417 24.78 39.93 10.20
N GLN A 418 24.35 39.40 11.35
CA GLN A 418 24.27 40.16 12.60
C GLN A 418 25.65 40.66 13.03
N GLY A 419 26.66 39.80 12.97
CA GLY A 419 28.06 40.15 13.27
C GLY A 419 28.62 41.23 12.34
N PHE A 420 28.34 41.13 11.03
CA PHE A 420 28.76 42.13 10.04
C PHE A 420 28.21 43.51 10.39
N TYR A 421 26.89 43.62 10.62
CA TYR A 421 26.29 44.90 10.94
C TYR A 421 26.69 45.45 12.31
N ALA A 422 26.92 44.58 13.30
CA ALA A 422 27.49 44.99 14.58
C ALA A 422 28.88 45.62 14.42
N SER A 423 29.71 45.09 13.49
CA SER A 423 31.04 45.64 13.19
C SER A 423 31.01 46.95 12.38
N GLN A 424 29.90 47.25 11.71
CA GLN A 424 29.72 48.41 10.82
C GLN A 424 28.87 49.54 11.44
N ALA A 425 28.51 49.43 12.73
CA ALA A 425 27.54 50.30 13.41
C ALA A 425 27.85 51.81 13.41
N ALA A 426 29.06 52.21 13.00
CA ALA A 426 29.49 53.61 12.89
C ALA A 426 29.32 54.25 11.49
N GLU A 427 28.99 53.49 10.43
CA GLU A 427 28.89 53.96 9.03
C GLU A 427 27.45 53.94 8.47
N ALA A 428 26.44 54.28 9.28
CA ALA A 428 25.03 54.30 8.84
C ALA A 428 24.68 55.57 8.02
N GLY A 429 25.31 55.73 6.86
CA GLY A 429 24.90 56.69 5.81
C GLY A 429 23.91 56.07 4.80
N ASP A 430 23.64 56.80 3.70
CA ASP A 430 22.74 56.44 2.57
C ASP A 430 23.21 55.22 1.72
N SER A 431 23.96 54.29 2.32
CA SER A 431 24.49 53.09 1.68
C SER A 431 23.40 52.03 1.49
N PRO A 432 23.42 51.25 0.39
CA PRO A 432 22.45 50.18 0.19
C PRO A 432 22.56 49.12 1.30
N THR A 433 21.41 48.64 1.76
CA THR A 433 21.33 47.54 2.73
C THR A 433 21.56 46.21 2.02
N LEU A 434 22.51 45.41 2.51
CA LEU A 434 22.89 44.12 1.95
C LEU A 434 22.50 43.02 2.93
N ALA A 435 21.80 41.98 2.46
CA ALA A 435 21.56 40.76 3.24
C ALA A 435 22.22 39.59 2.50
N VAL A 436 23.22 38.95 3.13
CA VAL A 436 24.00 37.87 2.52
C VAL A 436 23.66 36.53 3.15
N GLN A 437 23.45 35.53 2.30
CA GLN A 437 23.37 34.13 2.68
C GLN A 437 24.61 33.40 2.14
N VAL A 438 25.47 32.95 3.04
CA VAL A 438 26.72 32.26 2.69
C VAL A 438 26.47 30.75 2.62
N LEU A 439 26.66 30.17 1.43
CA LEU A 439 26.29 28.79 1.13
C LEU A 439 27.53 27.92 0.92
N THR A 440 27.55 26.73 1.52
CA THR A 440 28.63 25.76 1.33
C THR A 440 28.48 25.04 -0.02
N THR A 441 29.40 25.26 -0.97
CA THR A 441 29.32 24.74 -2.36
C THR A 441 28.97 23.25 -2.48
N GLY A 442 29.47 22.38 -1.58
CA GLY A 442 29.15 20.94 -1.62
C GLY A 442 27.74 20.56 -1.14
N SER A 443 27.10 21.43 -0.36
CA SER A 443 25.79 21.17 0.27
C SER A 443 24.63 21.67 -0.57
N TRP A 444 24.83 22.67 -1.44
CA TRP A 444 23.77 23.30 -2.22
C TRP A 444 23.74 22.82 -3.68
N PRO A 445 22.60 22.93 -4.39
CA PRO A 445 22.50 22.62 -5.81
C PRO A 445 22.91 23.84 -6.66
N THR A 446 24.07 24.44 -6.38
CA THR A 446 24.55 25.60 -7.13
C THR A 446 25.14 25.17 -8.48
N GLN A 447 24.81 25.92 -9.54
CA GLN A 447 25.44 25.77 -10.85
C GLN A 447 26.53 26.83 -11.01
N PRO A 448 27.60 26.56 -11.76
CA PRO A 448 28.52 27.61 -12.16
C PRO A 448 27.73 28.62 -13.02
N SER A 449 27.59 29.85 -12.52
CA SER A 449 26.92 30.94 -13.23
C SER A 449 27.95 31.97 -13.68
N THR A 450 27.75 32.50 -14.89
CA THR A 450 28.54 33.61 -15.42
C THR A 450 28.31 34.84 -14.54
N THR A 451 29.38 35.57 -14.25
CA THR A 451 29.31 36.77 -13.42
C THR A 451 28.59 37.88 -14.17
N CYS A 452 27.46 38.33 -13.62
CA CYS A 452 26.81 39.58 -14.03
C CYS A 452 27.59 40.77 -13.47
N ASN A 453 27.76 41.81 -14.29
CA ASN A 453 28.33 43.08 -13.86
C ASN A 453 27.36 43.78 -12.91
N LEU A 454 27.75 43.92 -11.64
CA LEU A 454 26.96 44.58 -10.61
C LEU A 454 27.18 46.10 -10.65
N PRO A 455 26.16 46.92 -10.31
CA PRO A 455 26.33 48.36 -10.15
C PRO A 455 27.43 48.70 -9.12
N ALA A 456 28.15 49.80 -9.33
CA ALA A 456 29.30 50.19 -8.50
C ALA A 456 28.92 50.35 -7.01
N GLU A 457 27.72 50.86 -6.74
CA GLU A 457 27.17 51.05 -5.40
C GLU A 457 27.00 49.72 -4.67
N ILE A 458 26.58 48.67 -5.39
CA ILE A 458 26.39 47.32 -4.85
C ILE A 458 27.74 46.63 -4.68
N MET A 459 28.64 46.77 -5.66
CA MET A 459 29.99 46.21 -5.57
C MET A 459 30.74 46.73 -4.34
N GLY A 460 30.63 48.02 -4.03
CA GLY A 460 31.25 48.61 -2.84
C GLY A 460 30.84 47.90 -1.54
N VAL A 461 29.54 47.61 -1.37
CA VAL A 461 29.06 46.90 -0.16
C VAL A 461 29.40 45.41 -0.19
N CYS A 462 29.38 44.78 -1.38
CA CYS A 462 29.84 43.39 -1.55
C CYS A 462 31.31 43.21 -1.14
N GLU A 463 32.20 44.14 -1.50
CA GLU A 463 33.61 44.08 -1.12
C GLU A 463 33.83 44.35 0.37
N LYS A 464 33.07 45.27 0.99
CA LYS A 464 33.06 45.45 2.45
C LYS A 464 32.70 44.15 3.17
N PHE A 465 31.65 43.46 2.72
CA PHE A 465 31.25 42.17 3.27
C PHE A 465 32.33 41.09 3.03
N ARG A 466 32.90 41.05 1.83
CA ARG A 466 33.97 40.10 1.48
C ARG A 466 35.18 40.25 2.40
N ALA A 467 35.62 41.48 2.65
CA ALA A 467 36.73 41.78 3.54
C ALA A 467 36.44 41.34 4.98
N TYR A 468 35.24 41.65 5.50
CA TYR A 468 34.78 41.19 6.81
C TYR A 468 34.82 39.66 6.91
N TYR A 469 34.16 38.97 5.97
CA TYR A 469 34.03 37.51 6.02
C TYR A 469 35.39 36.80 5.92
N LEU A 470 36.27 37.24 5.02
CA LEU A 470 37.59 36.64 4.85
C LEU A 470 38.55 36.99 5.99
N GLY A 471 38.34 38.11 6.68
CA GLY A 471 39.06 38.47 7.90
C GLY A 471 38.75 37.52 9.06
N THR A 472 37.49 37.07 9.17
CA THR A 472 37.07 36.10 10.20
C THR A 472 37.26 34.64 9.78
N HIS A 473 37.20 34.34 8.49
CA HIS A 473 37.28 32.98 7.95
C HIS A 473 38.44 32.81 6.96
N THR A 474 39.63 32.59 7.50
CA THR A 474 40.86 32.40 6.71
C THR A 474 40.82 31.11 5.86
N GLY A 475 41.45 31.14 4.69
CA GLY A 475 41.53 30.00 3.78
C GLY A 475 40.27 29.72 2.95
N ARG A 476 39.23 30.57 3.04
CA ARG A 476 38.01 30.44 2.23
C ARG A 476 38.05 31.31 0.97
N ARG A 477 37.29 30.92 -0.05
CA ARG A 477 37.05 31.73 -1.27
C ARG A 477 35.56 31.97 -1.45
N LEU A 478 35.17 33.24 -1.59
CA LEU A 478 33.79 33.63 -1.87
C LEU A 478 33.56 33.84 -3.37
N SER A 479 32.41 33.37 -3.85
CA SER A 479 31.88 33.59 -5.19
C SER A 479 30.42 34.02 -5.07
N TRP A 480 30.06 35.12 -5.73
CA TRP A 480 28.71 35.66 -5.71
C TRP A 480 27.81 34.94 -6.74
N GLN A 481 26.65 34.48 -6.30
CA GLN A 481 25.62 33.86 -7.16
C GLN A 481 24.53 34.89 -7.50
N THR A 482 24.78 35.69 -8.53
CA THR A 482 23.90 36.83 -8.89
C THR A 482 22.54 36.39 -9.43
N ASN A 483 22.43 35.18 -9.97
CA ASN A 483 21.17 34.59 -10.44
C ASN A 483 20.16 34.24 -9.32
N MET A 484 20.61 34.12 -8.07
CA MET A 484 19.76 33.69 -6.93
C MET A 484 19.31 34.82 -6.01
N GLY A 485 19.76 36.05 -6.26
CA GLY A 485 19.46 37.20 -5.42
C GLY A 485 18.20 37.98 -5.81
N SER A 486 17.79 38.86 -4.91
CA SER A 486 16.72 39.85 -5.11
C SER A 486 17.13 41.20 -4.56
N ALA A 487 16.51 42.26 -5.07
CA ALA A 487 16.73 43.63 -4.61
C ALA A 487 15.40 44.39 -4.52
N ASP A 488 15.35 45.34 -3.59
CA ASP A 488 14.27 46.31 -3.46
C ASP A 488 14.76 47.68 -3.94
N LEU A 489 14.13 48.23 -4.98
CA LEU A 489 14.52 49.48 -5.60
C LEU A 489 13.47 50.56 -5.37
N LYS A 490 13.89 51.73 -4.92
CA LYS A 490 13.02 52.92 -4.91
C LYS A 490 13.07 53.56 -6.29
N ALA A 491 11.98 53.45 -7.05
CA ALA A 491 11.85 54.01 -8.37
C ALA A 491 10.91 55.22 -8.36
N THR A 492 11.26 56.27 -9.10
CA THR A 492 10.44 57.47 -9.29
C THR A 492 10.00 57.53 -10.75
N PHE A 493 8.69 57.64 -10.98
CA PHE A 493 8.09 57.66 -12.32
C PHE A 493 7.36 58.98 -12.57
N GLY A 494 7.47 59.52 -13.79
CA GLY A 494 6.66 60.64 -14.28
C GLY A 494 6.64 61.85 -13.34
N LYS A 495 5.44 62.29 -12.92
CA LYS A 495 5.23 63.46 -12.01
C LYS A 495 5.63 63.19 -10.54
N GLY A 496 6.71 62.45 -10.30
CA GLY A 496 7.23 62.16 -8.96
C GLY A 496 6.51 61.02 -8.22
N GLN A 497 5.82 60.12 -8.93
CA GLN A 497 5.21 58.94 -8.31
C GLN A 497 6.30 57.98 -7.85
N LYS A 498 6.31 57.63 -6.56
CA LYS A 498 7.32 56.74 -5.97
C LYS A 498 6.75 55.34 -5.77
N HIS A 499 7.49 54.34 -6.22
CA HIS A 499 7.20 52.94 -6.00
C HIS A 499 8.44 52.20 -5.49
N GLU A 500 8.23 51.16 -4.70
CA GLU A 500 9.27 50.24 -4.27
C GLU A 500 9.14 48.94 -5.09
N LEU A 501 10.12 48.65 -5.93
CA LEU A 501 10.13 47.52 -6.85
C LEU A 501 10.92 46.36 -6.21
N ASN A 502 10.24 45.26 -5.92
CA ASN A 502 10.89 44.00 -5.56
C ASN A 502 11.20 43.22 -6.84
N VAL A 503 12.49 43.09 -7.16
CA VAL A 503 13.03 42.55 -8.41
C VAL A 503 14.14 41.52 -8.16
N SER A 504 14.51 40.72 -9.17
CA SER A 504 15.72 39.91 -9.13
C SER A 504 16.98 40.78 -9.26
N THR A 505 18.14 40.26 -8.86
CA THR A 505 19.43 40.96 -9.05
C THR A 505 19.68 41.32 -10.52
N TYR A 506 19.34 40.43 -11.46
CA TYR A 506 19.47 40.71 -12.89
C TYR A 506 18.56 41.85 -13.35
N GLN A 507 17.30 41.86 -12.91
CA GLN A 507 16.38 42.96 -13.19
C GLN A 507 16.88 44.27 -12.58
N MET A 508 17.47 44.25 -11.38
CA MET A 508 18.11 45.43 -10.79
C MET A 508 19.25 45.95 -11.67
N CYS A 509 20.16 45.08 -12.12
CA CYS A 509 21.28 45.48 -12.96
C CYS A 509 20.80 46.16 -14.25
N ILE A 510 19.75 45.62 -14.88
CA ILE A 510 19.11 46.22 -16.06
C ILE A 510 18.50 47.59 -15.73
N LEU A 511 17.71 47.69 -14.67
CA LEU A 511 17.01 48.94 -14.31
C LEU A 511 17.98 50.06 -13.93
N MET A 512 19.10 49.73 -13.28
CA MET A 512 20.10 50.71 -12.87
C MET A 512 20.79 51.40 -14.06
N LEU A 513 20.85 50.76 -15.24
CA LEU A 513 21.40 51.39 -16.45
C LEU A 513 20.58 52.61 -16.90
N PHE A 514 19.27 52.59 -16.66
CA PHE A 514 18.36 53.66 -17.07
C PHE A 514 18.46 54.93 -16.20
N ASN A 515 19.29 54.93 -15.16
CA ASN A 515 19.63 56.17 -14.45
C ASN A 515 20.55 57.09 -15.28
N ASN A 516 21.29 56.52 -16.24
CA ASN A 516 22.27 57.24 -17.06
C ASN A 516 21.90 57.29 -18.56
N ALA A 517 20.85 56.58 -18.98
CA ALA A 517 20.41 56.50 -20.37
C ALA A 517 18.89 56.33 -20.48
N ASP A 518 18.25 57.15 -21.30
CA ASP A 518 16.80 57.07 -21.53
C ASP A 518 16.38 55.94 -22.49
N ARG A 519 17.34 55.46 -23.29
CA ARG A 519 17.14 54.49 -24.39
C ARG A 519 18.34 53.53 -24.46
N LEU A 520 18.08 52.23 -24.46
CA LEU A 520 19.10 51.19 -24.59
C LEU A 520 18.58 50.05 -25.48
N SER A 521 19.41 49.58 -26.41
CA SER A 521 19.17 48.38 -27.21
C SER A 521 19.44 47.11 -26.41
N TYR A 522 18.89 45.97 -26.86
CA TYR A 522 19.15 44.66 -26.27
C TYR A 522 20.67 44.38 -26.14
N LYS A 523 21.45 44.65 -27.22
CA LYS A 523 22.89 44.40 -27.25
C LYS A 523 23.67 45.29 -26.28
N GLU A 524 23.28 46.54 -26.12
CA GLU A 524 23.90 47.44 -25.13
C GLU A 524 23.66 46.96 -23.70
N ILE A 525 22.43 46.49 -23.40
CA ILE A 525 22.11 45.92 -22.09
C ILE A 525 22.88 44.61 -21.85
N GLU A 526 22.96 43.73 -22.86
CA GLU A 526 23.71 42.47 -22.78
C GLU A 526 25.20 42.71 -22.51
N GLN A 527 25.83 43.64 -23.24
CA GLN A 527 27.23 44.01 -23.04
C GLN A 527 27.49 44.67 -21.69
N ALA A 528 26.62 45.58 -21.25
CA ALA A 528 26.82 46.30 -20.00
C ALA A 528 26.65 45.38 -18.77
N THR A 529 25.70 44.44 -18.82
CA THR A 529 25.36 43.59 -17.68
C THR A 529 26.02 42.22 -17.68
N GLU A 530 26.45 41.71 -18.84
CA GLU A 530 26.95 40.34 -19.02
C GLU A 530 25.99 39.24 -18.51
N ILE A 531 24.69 39.53 -18.47
CA ILE A 531 23.66 38.55 -18.10
C ILE A 531 23.54 37.51 -19.22
N PRO A 532 23.45 36.20 -18.90
CA PRO A 532 23.22 35.17 -19.91
C PRO A 532 21.96 35.46 -20.76
N THR A 533 22.08 35.32 -22.09
CA THR A 533 21.04 35.66 -23.08
C THR A 533 19.65 35.11 -22.73
N SER A 534 19.56 33.87 -22.23
CA SER A 534 18.29 33.24 -21.83
C SER A 534 17.63 33.96 -20.65
N ASP A 535 18.41 34.32 -19.63
CA ASP A 535 17.95 35.03 -18.44
C ASP A 535 17.67 36.50 -18.74
N LEU A 536 18.49 37.13 -19.58
CA LEU A 536 18.30 38.51 -20.02
C LEU A 536 16.96 38.68 -20.76
N LYS A 537 16.67 37.81 -21.74
CA LYS A 537 15.39 37.80 -22.46
C LYS A 537 14.20 37.65 -21.50
N ARG A 538 14.27 36.74 -20.51
CA ARG A 538 13.22 36.56 -19.49
C ARG A 538 13.06 37.79 -18.59
N CYS A 539 14.16 38.41 -18.18
CA CYS A 539 14.13 39.62 -17.36
C CYS A 539 13.50 40.79 -18.13
N LEU A 540 13.94 41.05 -19.37
CA LEU A 540 13.37 42.10 -20.22
C LEU A 540 11.90 41.85 -20.54
N GLN A 541 11.50 40.60 -20.78
CA GLN A 541 10.10 40.24 -20.96
C GLN A 541 9.25 40.61 -19.73
N SER A 542 9.72 40.28 -18.51
CA SER A 542 9.01 40.65 -17.27
C SER A 542 8.94 42.16 -17.04
N LEU A 543 9.99 42.89 -17.43
CA LEU A 543 10.10 44.34 -17.20
C LEU A 543 9.34 45.17 -18.25
N ALA A 544 9.16 44.67 -19.47
CA ALA A 544 8.59 45.45 -20.58
C ALA A 544 7.25 44.92 -21.12
N CYS A 545 7.03 43.60 -21.11
CA CYS A 545 5.90 42.99 -21.82
C CYS A 545 4.71 42.64 -20.90
N VAL A 546 4.91 42.58 -19.58
CA VAL A 546 3.86 42.20 -18.62
C VAL A 546 3.02 43.42 -18.24
N LYS A 547 1.77 43.47 -18.71
CA LYS A 547 0.83 44.56 -18.42
C LYS A 547 0.66 44.76 -16.91
N GLY A 548 0.80 46.01 -16.46
CA GLY A 548 0.69 46.38 -15.04
C GLY A 548 1.97 46.16 -14.22
N LYS A 549 3.02 45.59 -14.84
CA LYS A 549 4.38 45.48 -14.29
C LYS A 549 5.45 45.99 -15.26
N ASN A 550 5.02 46.55 -16.39
CA ASN A 550 5.86 47.04 -17.47
C ASN A 550 6.50 48.38 -17.09
N VAL A 551 7.54 48.32 -16.26
CA VAL A 551 8.36 49.48 -15.85
C VAL A 551 9.28 49.97 -16.97
N LEU A 552 9.49 49.14 -18.00
CA LEU A 552 10.12 49.50 -19.26
C LEU A 552 9.09 49.48 -20.40
N ARG A 553 9.37 50.22 -21.48
CA ARG A 553 8.70 50.10 -22.77
C ARG A 553 9.63 49.49 -23.79
N LYS A 554 9.06 48.77 -24.74
CA LYS A 554 9.77 48.07 -25.80
C LYS A 554 9.33 48.58 -27.16
N GLU A 555 10.27 48.79 -28.07
CA GLU A 555 10.02 49.08 -29.48
C GLU A 555 10.88 48.16 -30.39
N PRO A 556 10.26 47.45 -31.36
CA PRO A 556 8.82 47.32 -31.60
C PRO A 556 8.13 46.47 -30.51
N MET A 557 6.88 46.78 -30.19
CA MET A 557 6.13 46.04 -29.17
C MET A 557 5.74 44.65 -29.67
N SER A 558 6.18 43.61 -28.97
CA SER A 558 5.76 42.21 -29.17
C SER A 558 5.86 41.43 -27.86
N LYS A 559 5.43 40.15 -27.85
CA LYS A 559 5.50 39.30 -26.65
C LYS A 559 6.89 38.74 -26.36
N ASP A 560 7.72 38.61 -27.40
CA ASP A 560 9.05 38.01 -27.35
C ASP A 560 10.13 39.08 -27.32
N ILE A 561 11.36 38.73 -26.92
CA ILE A 561 12.51 39.64 -26.93
C ILE A 561 13.48 39.21 -28.03
N GLY A 562 13.61 40.04 -29.06
CA GLY A 562 14.59 39.99 -30.12
C GLY A 562 15.82 40.86 -29.83
N GLU A 563 16.89 40.61 -30.58
CA GLU A 563 18.22 41.20 -30.35
C GLU A 563 18.38 42.61 -30.91
N GLU A 564 17.45 43.04 -31.75
CA GLU A 564 17.38 44.39 -32.31
C GLU A 564 16.35 45.27 -31.58
N ASP A 565 15.74 44.75 -30.50
CA ASP A 565 14.75 45.48 -29.73
C ASP A 565 15.39 46.60 -28.90
N VAL A 566 14.64 47.67 -28.72
CA VAL A 566 15.05 48.83 -27.93
C VAL A 566 14.10 49.05 -26.77
N PHE A 567 14.68 49.40 -25.63
CA PHE A 567 14.01 49.58 -24.36
C PHE A 567 14.13 51.02 -23.87
N PHE A 568 13.05 51.51 -23.27
CA PHE A 568 12.93 52.85 -22.70
C PHE A 568 12.38 52.77 -21.29
N PHE A 569 12.74 53.71 -20.43
CA PHE A 569 12.09 53.87 -19.14
C PHE A 569 10.60 54.25 -19.32
N ASN A 570 9.70 53.62 -18.56
CA ASN A 570 8.26 53.88 -18.68
C ASN A 570 7.76 54.93 -17.68
N ASP A 571 7.88 56.21 -18.02
CA ASP A 571 7.34 57.32 -17.19
C ASP A 571 5.82 57.29 -16.94
N ARG A 572 5.08 56.50 -17.72
CA ARG A 572 3.63 56.36 -17.61
C ARG A 572 3.23 55.13 -16.78
N PHE A 573 4.19 54.44 -16.17
CA PHE A 573 3.90 53.33 -15.28
C PHE A 573 3.09 53.82 -14.07
N THR A 574 2.00 53.10 -13.75
CA THR A 574 1.16 53.38 -12.59
C THR A 574 0.76 52.07 -11.93
N SER A 575 0.83 51.99 -10.60
CA SER A 575 0.36 50.85 -9.83
C SER A 575 -0.57 51.30 -8.70
N LYS A 576 -1.56 50.47 -8.36
CA LYS A 576 -2.39 50.67 -7.16
C LYS A 576 -1.63 50.45 -5.85
N PHE A 577 -0.49 49.73 -5.92
CA PHE A 577 0.33 49.38 -4.77
C PHE A 577 1.63 50.19 -4.77
N TYR A 578 2.02 50.69 -3.58
CA TYR A 578 3.31 51.33 -3.39
C TYR A 578 4.47 50.34 -3.59
N LYS A 579 4.39 49.15 -2.97
CA LYS A 579 5.31 48.04 -3.21
C LYS A 579 4.83 47.18 -4.38
N VAL A 580 5.64 47.08 -5.43
CA VAL A 580 5.33 46.33 -6.66
C VAL A 580 6.31 45.18 -6.79
N LYS A 581 5.81 43.94 -6.79
CA LYS A 581 6.64 42.76 -7.02
C LYS A 581 6.68 42.37 -8.49
N ILE A 582 7.84 42.54 -9.11
CA ILE A 582 8.10 42.13 -10.49
C ILE A 582 8.86 40.81 -10.44
N GLY A 583 8.13 39.70 -10.40
CA GLY A 583 8.76 38.39 -10.57
C GLY A 583 9.35 38.28 -11.97
N THR A 584 10.53 37.68 -12.09
CA THR A 584 11.01 37.16 -13.37
C THR A 584 9.96 36.22 -13.95
N VAL A 585 9.83 36.17 -15.28
CA VAL A 585 8.99 35.16 -15.93
C VAL A 585 9.57 33.80 -15.56
N VAL A 586 8.91 33.13 -14.61
CA VAL A 586 9.35 31.82 -14.13
C VAL A 586 9.08 30.83 -15.25
N ALA A 587 10.06 30.00 -15.61
CA ALA A 587 9.78 28.78 -16.34
C ALA A 587 8.80 27.96 -15.48
N GLN A 588 7.52 27.94 -15.87
CA GLN A 588 6.44 27.35 -15.04
C GLN A 588 6.69 25.86 -14.75
N LYS A 589 7.56 25.22 -15.52
CA LYS A 589 8.10 23.86 -15.36
C LYS A 589 9.55 23.87 -15.87
N GLU A 590 10.42 23.01 -15.35
CA GLU A 590 11.68 22.70 -16.04
C GLU A 590 11.34 22.28 -17.48
N SER A 591 12.05 22.86 -18.43
CA SER A 591 11.96 22.45 -19.83
C SER A 591 12.45 21.01 -19.97
N GLU A 592 11.97 20.27 -20.97
CA GLU A 592 12.44 18.89 -21.23
C GLU A 592 13.98 18.76 -21.32
N PRO A 593 14.72 19.74 -21.89
CA PRO A 593 16.18 19.75 -21.84
C PRO A 593 16.76 19.82 -20.43
N GLU A 594 16.22 20.68 -19.55
CA GLU A 594 16.67 20.82 -18.16
C GLU A 594 16.40 19.53 -17.35
N LYS A 595 15.28 18.86 -17.60
CA LYS A 595 14.97 17.56 -16.97
C LYS A 595 15.93 16.47 -17.42
N GLN A 596 16.24 16.42 -18.71
CA GLN A 596 17.18 15.44 -19.25
C GLN A 596 18.59 15.67 -18.70
N GLU A 597 19.00 16.93 -18.56
CA GLU A 597 20.26 17.29 -17.92
C GLU A 597 20.29 16.86 -16.45
N THR A 598 19.21 17.12 -15.69
CA THR A 598 19.10 16.69 -14.29
C THR A 598 19.25 15.17 -14.16
N ARG A 599 18.60 14.39 -15.05
CA ARG A 599 18.75 12.93 -15.10
C ARG A 599 20.17 12.49 -15.43
N GLN A 600 20.80 13.09 -16.43
CA GLN A 600 22.19 12.79 -16.78
C GLN A 600 23.14 13.06 -15.62
N ARG A 601 22.94 14.17 -14.90
CA ARG A 601 23.74 14.49 -13.71
C ARG A 601 23.57 13.44 -12.61
N VAL A 602 22.36 12.90 -12.39
CA VAL A 602 22.15 11.80 -11.44
C VAL A 602 22.92 10.55 -11.87
N GLU A 603 22.90 10.20 -13.15
CA GLU A 603 23.68 9.06 -13.68
C GLU A 603 25.20 9.26 -13.51
N GLU A 604 25.71 10.47 -13.73
CA GLU A 604 27.11 10.80 -13.43
C GLU A 604 27.42 10.69 -11.94
N ASP A 605 26.53 11.16 -11.06
CA ASP A 605 26.66 11.08 -9.59
C ASP A 605 26.62 9.62 -9.08
N ARG A 606 26.02 8.67 -9.82
CA ARG A 606 25.98 7.23 -9.49
C ARG A 606 27.32 6.54 -9.71
N LYS A 607 28.10 6.95 -10.72
CA LYS A 607 29.38 6.30 -11.10
C LYS A 607 30.39 6.20 -9.93
N PRO A 608 30.76 7.30 -9.24
CA PRO A 608 31.72 7.24 -8.13
C PRO A 608 31.16 6.46 -6.93
N GLN A 609 29.84 6.44 -6.73
CA GLN A 609 29.21 5.66 -5.66
C GLN A 609 29.33 4.16 -5.91
N ILE A 610 29.13 3.72 -7.16
CA ILE A 610 29.33 2.34 -7.58
C ILE A 610 30.80 1.95 -7.42
N GLU A 611 31.74 2.79 -7.85
CA GLU A 611 33.18 2.54 -7.67
C GLU A 611 33.54 2.40 -6.18
N ALA A 612 33.07 3.31 -5.33
CA ALA A 612 33.31 3.25 -3.89
C ALA A 612 32.70 2.00 -3.23
N ALA A 613 31.53 1.54 -3.69
CA ALA A 613 30.92 0.30 -3.24
C ALA A 613 31.78 -0.92 -3.64
N ILE A 614 32.18 -1.01 -4.91
CA ILE A 614 33.05 -2.09 -5.42
C ILE A 614 34.35 -2.14 -4.62
N VAL A 615 35.03 -1.01 -4.43
CA VAL A 615 36.31 -0.95 -3.69
C VAL A 615 36.13 -1.39 -2.25
N ARG A 616 35.07 -0.97 -1.55
CA ARG A 616 34.81 -1.41 -0.16
C ARG A 616 34.59 -2.91 -0.05
N ILE A 617 33.79 -3.48 -0.96
CA ILE A 617 33.51 -4.93 -1.02
C ILE A 617 34.80 -5.71 -1.30
N MET A 618 35.52 -5.33 -2.36
CA MET A 618 36.73 -6.02 -2.78
C MET A 618 37.86 -5.91 -1.75
N LYS A 619 38.00 -4.76 -1.07
CA LYS A 619 38.93 -4.61 0.04
C LYS A 619 38.66 -5.59 1.19
N SER A 620 37.38 -5.84 1.49
CA SER A 620 36.98 -6.77 2.56
C SER A 620 37.11 -8.23 2.15
N ARG A 621 36.69 -8.60 0.93
CA ARG A 621 36.66 -9.98 0.44
C ARG A 621 37.98 -10.46 -0.13
N ARG A 622 38.83 -9.53 -0.59
CA ARG A 622 40.10 -9.74 -1.32
C ARG A 622 39.96 -10.43 -2.68
N VAL A 623 39.18 -11.50 -2.78
CA VAL A 623 38.89 -12.22 -4.02
C VAL A 623 37.39 -12.48 -4.10
N LEU A 624 36.75 -12.18 -5.23
CA LEU A 624 35.31 -12.40 -5.41
C LEU A 624 34.96 -12.66 -6.88
N GLU A 625 33.96 -13.52 -7.11
CA GLU A 625 33.41 -13.80 -8.44
C GLU A 625 32.55 -12.63 -8.95
N HIS A 626 32.55 -12.39 -10.26
CA HIS A 626 31.76 -11.35 -10.93
C HIS A 626 30.31 -11.26 -10.43
N ASN A 627 29.57 -12.37 -10.46
CA ASN A 627 28.15 -12.38 -10.10
C ASN A 627 27.94 -12.02 -8.63
N ASN A 628 28.86 -12.43 -7.76
CA ASN A 628 28.83 -12.10 -6.33
C ASN A 628 29.18 -10.61 -6.09
N ILE A 629 30.11 -10.03 -6.86
CA ILE A 629 30.37 -8.58 -6.82
C ILE A 629 29.10 -7.82 -7.23
N VAL A 630 28.47 -8.20 -8.34
CA VAL A 630 27.25 -7.54 -8.83
C VAL A 630 26.13 -7.64 -7.78
N ALA A 631 25.93 -8.80 -7.17
CA ALA A 631 24.93 -9.02 -6.13
C ALA A 631 25.22 -8.20 -4.86
N GLU A 632 26.46 -8.20 -4.36
CA GLU A 632 26.82 -7.42 -3.16
C GLU A 632 26.76 -5.91 -3.39
N VAL A 633 27.20 -5.41 -4.56
CA VAL A 633 27.09 -4.00 -4.94
C VAL A 633 25.63 -3.58 -5.05
N THR A 634 24.79 -4.40 -5.68
CA THR A 634 23.35 -4.14 -5.80
C THR A 634 22.70 -4.07 -4.42
N LYS A 635 22.98 -5.05 -3.55
CA LYS A 635 22.47 -5.08 -2.17
C LYS A 635 22.93 -3.87 -1.34
N GLN A 636 24.16 -3.40 -1.53
CA GLN A 636 24.68 -2.24 -0.80
C GLN A 636 24.05 -0.92 -1.27
N LEU A 637 23.70 -0.80 -2.55
CA LEU A 637 23.17 0.44 -3.15
C LEU A 637 21.64 0.51 -3.23
N GLN A 638 20.93 -0.62 -3.06
CA GLN A 638 19.47 -0.71 -3.20
C GLN A 638 18.68 0.26 -2.31
N SER A 639 19.26 0.72 -1.20
CA SER A 639 18.61 1.73 -0.34
C SER A 639 18.57 3.13 -0.97
N ARG A 640 19.30 3.36 -2.06
CA ARG A 640 19.35 4.64 -2.78
C ARG A 640 18.88 4.53 -4.22
N PHE A 641 19.38 3.55 -4.96
CA PHE A 641 19.01 3.29 -6.35
C PHE A 641 19.31 1.84 -6.74
N LEU A 642 18.71 1.38 -7.84
CA LEU A 642 19.00 0.07 -8.41
C LEU A 642 20.13 0.19 -9.45
N PRO A 643 21.38 -0.22 -9.15
CA PRO A 643 22.48 -0.07 -10.10
C PRO A 643 22.33 -1.02 -11.29
N ASN A 644 22.49 -0.49 -12.50
CA ASN A 644 22.48 -1.30 -13.72
C ASN A 644 23.73 -2.22 -13.77
N PRO A 645 23.57 -3.55 -13.91
CA PRO A 645 24.70 -4.49 -13.99
C PRO A 645 25.75 -4.14 -15.07
N VAL A 646 25.31 -3.56 -16.19
CA VAL A 646 26.19 -3.12 -17.28
C VAL A 646 27.08 -1.96 -16.80
N VAL A 647 26.55 -1.06 -15.99
CA VAL A 647 27.31 0.06 -15.43
C VAL A 647 28.31 -0.44 -14.39
N ILE A 648 27.89 -1.38 -13.51
CA ILE A 648 28.80 -2.04 -12.55
C ILE A 648 29.99 -2.66 -13.30
N LYS A 649 29.74 -3.42 -14.37
CA LYS A 649 30.80 -4.00 -15.21
C LYS A 649 31.74 -2.93 -15.77
N LYS A 650 31.22 -1.85 -16.35
CA LYS A 650 32.04 -0.73 -16.85
C LYS A 650 32.90 -0.08 -15.75
N ARG A 651 32.38 -0.01 -14.52
CA ARG A 651 33.12 0.53 -13.36
C ARG A 651 34.21 -0.43 -12.88
N ILE A 652 33.97 -1.75 -12.92
CA ILE A 652 35.00 -2.76 -12.64
C ILE A 652 36.17 -2.62 -13.64
N GLU A 653 35.89 -2.50 -14.94
CA GLU A 653 36.96 -2.30 -15.94
C GLU A 653 37.78 -1.04 -15.65
N SER A 654 37.11 0.08 -15.33
CA SER A 654 37.80 1.32 -14.97
C SER A 654 38.65 1.18 -13.70
N LEU A 655 38.23 0.37 -12.73
CA LEU A 655 39.02 0.08 -11.53
C LEU A 655 40.22 -0.86 -11.81
N ILE A 656 40.12 -1.73 -12.83
CA ILE A 656 41.25 -2.54 -13.30
C ILE A 656 42.29 -1.67 -14.00
N GLU A 657 41.84 -0.77 -14.89
CA GLU A 657 42.71 0.20 -15.57
C GLU A 657 43.45 1.11 -14.58
N ARG A 658 42.84 1.37 -13.42
CA ARG A 658 43.42 2.17 -12.33
C ARG A 658 44.14 1.34 -11.27
N GLU A 659 44.40 0.06 -11.55
CA GLU A 659 45.16 -0.87 -10.71
C GLU A 659 44.59 -1.09 -9.29
N PHE A 660 43.28 -0.87 -9.08
CA PHE A 660 42.62 -1.24 -7.83
C PHE A 660 42.25 -2.73 -7.79
N LEU A 661 41.98 -3.31 -8.96
CA LEU A 661 41.56 -4.70 -9.14
C LEU A 661 42.37 -5.36 -10.25
N GLU A 662 42.54 -6.67 -10.19
CA GLU A 662 42.98 -7.48 -11.33
C GLU A 662 42.02 -8.65 -11.58
N ARG A 663 42.00 -9.17 -12.81
CA ARG A 663 41.37 -10.46 -13.09
C ARG A 663 42.32 -11.57 -12.69
N ASP A 664 41.80 -12.64 -12.12
CA ASP A 664 42.58 -13.82 -11.80
C ASP A 664 43.20 -14.42 -13.08
N LYS A 665 44.44 -14.93 -12.95
CA LYS A 665 45.24 -15.45 -14.06
C LYS A 665 44.71 -16.78 -14.62
N VAL A 666 43.96 -17.52 -13.81
CA VAL A 666 43.43 -18.86 -14.13
C VAL A 666 41.93 -18.78 -14.43
N ASP A 667 41.15 -18.12 -13.57
CA ASP A 667 39.69 -17.97 -13.77
C ASP A 667 39.29 -16.51 -13.99
N ARG A 668 38.97 -16.15 -15.24
CA ARG A 668 38.55 -14.79 -15.60
C ARG A 668 37.23 -14.34 -14.94
N LYS A 669 36.49 -15.23 -14.26
CA LYS A 669 35.31 -14.86 -13.47
C LYS A 669 35.66 -14.29 -12.09
N LEU A 670 36.89 -14.52 -11.61
CA LEU A 670 37.38 -14.03 -10.33
C LEU A 670 38.13 -12.70 -10.50
N TYR A 671 37.88 -11.79 -9.58
CA TYR A 671 38.62 -10.54 -9.42
C TYR A 671 39.39 -10.57 -8.10
N ARG A 672 40.59 -9.97 -8.10
CA ARG A 672 41.44 -9.82 -6.91
C ARG A 672 41.65 -8.33 -6.63
N TYR A 673 41.66 -7.97 -5.36
CA TYR A 673 41.95 -6.61 -4.90
C TYR A 673 43.47 -6.41 -4.74
N LEU A 674 44.01 -5.35 -5.35
CA LEU A 674 45.46 -5.14 -5.46
C LEU A 674 46.08 -4.24 -4.38
N ALA A 675 45.25 -3.51 -3.61
CA ALA A 675 45.72 -2.49 -2.65
C ALA A 675 45.65 -2.89 -1.16
#